data_AF-A0A2N2N7V0-F1
#
_entry.id   AF-A0A2N2N7V0-F1
#
_cell.length_a   1.000
_cell.length_b   1.000
_cell.length_c   1.000
_cell.angle_alpha   90.00
_cell.angle_beta   90.00
_cell.angle_gamma   90.00
#
_symmetry.space_group_name_H-M   'P 1'
#
loop_
_entity.id
_entity.type
_entity.pdbx_description
1 polymer ?
#
loop_
_entity_poly.entity_id
_entity_poly.type
_entity_poly.pdbx_seq_one_letter_code
_entity_poly.pdbx_strand_id
1 'polypeptide(L)'
;MTKNILVNLHCHSMFSDGEFTPEALAEMLAANNVRYASLTDHDTIEGQQRFQAALKKVGVEYIPGVELTTFLDGQEVHLLGYGFNVDDPDLNSTMLSIRQHKVLDNVSIAGSMRKRSTNQIDADKLSHRNTVQSGAIETRDGIRLIHQAGGCVFLAHPLTLDNHPEKLIPIIKKLKALGLDGIEAIYAEHSQADQNIMLACADDEEMLVCSGTDFHSKMHNPSIEIERERWVKLRSKIFSSQGFFGTTKSNSANLPGQQSAPFKPPERHHHFQKRTFILRIFLPTFFAIALFLAAIWVFVIPSFENTLLDRKRELIRELTNSAISILTSYHKEELSGSMSRAEAQAFAIDRVQSLRYGVEDKDYFWIQDLKPTMIMHPYRPELNGEDLLDFKDARGVRIFVEFSNLVQRQSEGYIDYVWQWKDDPDRLEPKESFVKLFEPWGWIIGTGIYIDDVNLEIAKIEKDITTTSVIVSVIIILLLLYVLQQSLQIEKGRQDVLDELKESTERYHSVIETMTEGTLLVIDNRCRYANSTFINMIGYSESQLPFLDLEDILPRSVENQGIWENVTQTDPKKITFGKAVDGYLQNKDGQLVDCILMLNPIQYVNQNGFILLARDITHQSILIASDGLSKAVNSIDVGVFRARAVRRGVFLEINPAGYSLLPDECKTEGAQPALADLFHDAVEFDQFIHKLRQNGQVNDLILKLDPGNFESLNVALSANLELDEAGQPYIITGLLKDVTQTQKLLTDREGLINKLQASLLFFHEPLSKLERAIVTCEINTTIHQVSSLMSKKNMSAALITADNGDTLGIITDHDLRERVISQKLDFNKPAYSVMTSPIVSINESAMIYEAMIKMEEKGVRHLAVEDDSGQVVNLVDSKMLAQFPRYGAYILTQEIAKNTTIEELASTNLRKQKVVKVLLESSHNVSHATRLLSSIYDSSTERIIQLVIEEIGPPPTAFAFIGMGSQGRQEPTLVTDQDNGIIYFDKGENQPYFLELGQKVSQGLNAIGINYCEGKVMSSNPAWCKPLESWKKDFNRWITTPESQEMLDLSIFFDFRLVYGESQLVQTLRNHVSASLQDRSDFFHLFAKQAQKYKPPSRGFSSGLLGMGSGESSEREINLKDLIMPIVNFARLYSLKYNILQTNTIERLNMLANRGIISGNTYEELSTTYEYVMLMRVKNQILQIDSGQQADNSVQFGKMADLHQTRLRETLALISILQKRISFDFLGGIQ
;
A
#
# COMPACT_ATOMS: atom_id res chain seq x y z
N MET A 1 -25.77 30.93 -25.76
CA MET A 1 -25.24 29.56 -25.69
C MET A 1 -25.08 29.04 -27.11
N THR A 2 -24.14 28.11 -27.32
CA THR A 2 -23.72 27.62 -28.64
C THR A 2 -24.91 27.13 -29.46
N LYS A 3 -25.00 27.55 -30.73
CA LYS A 3 -26.00 27.03 -31.68
C LYS A 3 -25.83 25.52 -31.94
N ASN A 4 -24.67 24.96 -31.57
CA ASN A 4 -24.23 23.63 -31.95
C ASN A 4 -24.03 22.72 -30.73
N ILE A 5 -24.28 21.42 -30.92
CA ILE A 5 -24.17 20.34 -29.93
C ILE A 5 -23.06 19.39 -30.38
N LEU A 6 -22.18 18.97 -29.47
CA LEU A 6 -21.15 17.97 -29.76
C LEU A 6 -21.72 16.56 -29.64
N VAL A 7 -21.63 15.81 -30.73
CA VAL A 7 -22.12 14.43 -30.85
C VAL A 7 -21.04 13.54 -31.44
N ASN A 8 -21.23 12.23 -31.32
CA ASN A 8 -20.59 11.24 -32.16
C ASN A 8 -21.61 10.15 -32.50
N LEU A 9 -22.21 10.24 -33.68
CA LEU A 9 -23.21 9.27 -34.12
C LEU A 9 -22.63 8.23 -35.09
N HIS A 10 -21.31 8.19 -35.29
CA HIS A 10 -20.65 7.24 -36.18
C HIS A 10 -19.25 6.92 -35.64
N CYS A 11 -19.14 5.78 -34.95
CA CYS A 11 -17.88 5.29 -34.39
C CYS A 11 -17.87 3.77 -34.27
N HIS A 12 -16.66 3.21 -34.30
CA HIS A 12 -16.42 1.78 -34.35
C HIS A 12 -15.63 1.29 -33.14
N SER A 13 -15.88 0.04 -32.74
CA SER A 13 -15.16 -0.65 -31.68
C SER A 13 -14.50 -1.92 -32.20
N MET A 14 -13.74 -2.58 -31.33
CA MET A 14 -13.09 -3.87 -31.65
C MET A 14 -14.06 -5.01 -31.97
N PHE A 15 -15.37 -4.82 -31.85
CA PHE A 15 -16.35 -5.80 -32.29
C PHE A 15 -16.52 -5.83 -33.82
N SER A 16 -16.10 -4.76 -34.50
CA SER A 16 -15.96 -4.68 -35.95
C SER A 16 -14.49 -4.42 -36.34
N ASP A 17 -14.13 -3.18 -36.64
CA ASP A 17 -12.82 -2.75 -37.16
C ASP A 17 -12.21 -1.54 -36.41
N GLY A 18 -12.85 -1.10 -35.32
CA GLY A 18 -12.27 -0.10 -34.41
C GLY A 18 -11.14 -0.66 -33.52
N GLU A 19 -10.18 0.19 -33.14
CA GLU A 19 -9.04 -0.21 -32.29
C GLU A 19 -9.40 -0.34 -30.79
N PHE A 20 -10.51 0.28 -30.36
CA PHE A 20 -10.84 0.46 -28.95
C PHE A 20 -11.93 -0.48 -28.46
N THR A 21 -11.89 -0.85 -27.18
CA THR A 21 -13.04 -1.48 -26.53
C THR A 21 -14.18 -0.46 -26.40
N PRO A 22 -15.45 -0.89 -26.32
CA PRO A 22 -16.57 0.01 -26.04
C PRO A 22 -16.35 0.89 -24.80
N GLU A 23 -15.71 0.37 -23.75
CA GLU A 23 -15.41 1.12 -22.53
C GLU A 23 -14.39 2.23 -22.76
N ALA A 24 -13.29 1.93 -23.44
CA ALA A 24 -12.24 2.91 -23.75
C ALA A 24 -12.76 4.00 -24.70
N LEU A 25 -13.64 3.63 -25.65
CA LEU A 25 -14.30 4.57 -26.55
C LEU A 25 -15.23 5.52 -25.77
N ALA A 26 -16.02 5.02 -24.83
CA ALA A 26 -16.89 5.84 -23.98
C ALA A 26 -16.10 6.85 -23.14
N GLU A 27 -14.99 6.45 -22.52
CA GLU A 27 -14.11 7.35 -21.76
C GLU A 27 -13.53 8.47 -22.62
N MET A 28 -13.10 8.13 -23.83
CA MET A 28 -12.54 9.10 -24.78
C MET A 28 -13.59 10.08 -25.30
N LEU A 29 -14.81 9.63 -25.57
CA LEU A 29 -15.92 10.50 -25.96
C LEU A 29 -16.28 11.49 -24.84
N ALA A 30 -16.31 11.02 -23.59
CA ALA A 30 -16.53 11.88 -22.44
C ALA A 30 -15.41 12.94 -22.29
N ALA A 31 -14.15 12.55 -22.48
CA ALA A 31 -13.00 13.47 -22.44
C ALA A 31 -13.06 14.57 -23.52
N ASN A 32 -13.75 14.31 -24.64
CA ASN A 32 -13.95 15.28 -25.73
C ASN A 32 -15.31 16.00 -25.66
N ASN A 33 -15.97 16.01 -24.49
CA ASN A 33 -17.25 16.68 -24.25
C ASN A 33 -18.41 16.23 -25.18
N VAL A 34 -18.34 15.01 -25.71
CA VAL A 34 -19.44 14.45 -26.51
C VAL A 34 -20.66 14.25 -25.62
N ARG A 35 -21.83 14.71 -26.08
CA ARG A 35 -23.06 14.65 -25.31
C ARG A 35 -23.91 13.43 -25.63
N TYR A 36 -23.98 13.08 -26.91
CA TYR A 36 -24.76 11.97 -27.43
C TYR A 36 -23.86 11.09 -28.29
N ALA A 37 -23.86 9.79 -28.01
CA ALA A 37 -23.00 8.84 -28.68
C ALA A 37 -23.79 7.62 -29.19
N SER A 38 -23.42 7.16 -30.38
CA SER A 38 -23.94 5.93 -30.97
C SER A 38 -22.78 5.07 -31.46
N LEU A 39 -22.72 3.82 -30.99
CA LEU A 39 -21.79 2.83 -31.50
C LEU A 39 -22.39 2.24 -32.77
N THR A 40 -21.69 2.32 -33.88
CA THR A 40 -22.19 1.93 -35.20
C THR A 40 -21.28 0.89 -35.82
N ASP A 41 -20.89 -0.12 -35.03
CA ASP A 41 -20.05 -1.21 -35.51
C ASP A 41 -20.60 -1.86 -36.80
N HIS A 42 -19.70 -2.21 -37.72
CA HIS A 42 -20.06 -2.89 -38.97
C HIS A 42 -20.76 -4.24 -38.74
N ASP A 43 -21.99 -4.34 -39.22
CA ASP A 43 -22.84 -5.54 -39.26
C ASP A 43 -22.97 -6.27 -37.91
N THR A 44 -22.77 -5.58 -36.79
CA THR A 44 -22.85 -6.18 -35.46
C THR A 44 -23.36 -5.21 -34.40
N ILE A 45 -24.08 -5.75 -33.43
CA ILE A 45 -24.57 -5.00 -32.26
C ILE A 45 -24.07 -5.60 -30.94
N GLU A 46 -23.11 -6.54 -30.98
CA GLU A 46 -22.57 -7.21 -29.79
C GLU A 46 -21.93 -6.22 -28.80
N GLY A 47 -21.38 -5.11 -29.30
CA GLY A 47 -20.77 -4.07 -28.48
C GLY A 47 -21.78 -3.15 -27.76
N GLN A 48 -23.04 -3.10 -28.20
CA GLN A 48 -24.03 -2.12 -27.76
C GLN A 48 -24.27 -2.12 -26.24
N GLN A 49 -24.46 -3.30 -25.63
CA GLN A 49 -24.76 -3.40 -24.20
C GLN A 49 -23.58 -2.93 -23.33
N ARG A 50 -22.35 -3.26 -23.74
CA ARG A 50 -21.12 -2.83 -23.06
C ARG A 50 -20.93 -1.33 -23.20
N PHE A 51 -21.15 -0.81 -24.40
CA PHE A 51 -21.05 0.63 -24.69
C PHE A 51 -22.05 1.45 -23.89
N GLN A 52 -23.33 1.04 -23.88
CA GLN A 52 -24.39 1.66 -23.10
C GLN A 52 -24.04 1.72 -21.60
N ALA A 53 -23.56 0.60 -21.05
CA ALA A 53 -23.16 0.54 -19.65
C ALA A 53 -21.94 1.43 -19.34
N ALA A 54 -21.01 1.56 -20.29
CA ALA A 54 -19.84 2.43 -20.15
C ALA A 54 -20.20 3.92 -20.24
N LEU A 55 -20.96 4.33 -21.27
CA LEU A 55 -21.42 5.70 -21.45
C LEU A 55 -22.21 6.21 -20.24
N LYS A 56 -23.06 5.34 -19.65
CA LYS A 56 -23.81 5.66 -18.43
C LYS A 56 -22.90 6.02 -17.25
N LYS A 57 -21.72 5.41 -17.12
CA LYS A 57 -20.75 5.72 -16.05
C LYS A 57 -20.05 7.05 -16.25
N VAL A 58 -19.82 7.43 -17.50
CA VAL A 58 -19.09 8.66 -17.87
C VAL A 58 -20.02 9.84 -18.19
N GLY A 59 -21.34 9.66 -18.09
CA GLY A 59 -22.34 10.72 -18.19
C GLY A 59 -22.65 11.17 -19.62
N VAL A 60 -22.40 10.32 -20.62
CA VAL A 60 -22.75 10.52 -22.04
C VAL A 60 -24.01 9.72 -22.38
N GLU A 61 -24.93 10.30 -23.15
CA GLU A 61 -26.20 9.65 -23.46
C GLU A 61 -26.09 8.72 -24.67
N TYR A 62 -26.63 7.51 -24.52
CA TYR A 62 -26.51 6.42 -25.48
C TYR A 62 -27.68 6.37 -26.46
N ILE A 63 -27.38 6.16 -27.74
CA ILE A 63 -28.34 5.88 -28.80
C ILE A 63 -27.93 4.56 -29.48
N PRO A 64 -28.81 3.53 -29.54
CA PRO A 64 -28.55 2.32 -30.30
C PRO A 64 -28.19 2.66 -31.74
N GLY A 65 -27.05 2.15 -32.18
CA GLY A 65 -26.50 2.37 -33.51
C GLY A 65 -26.10 1.05 -34.17
N VAL A 66 -26.02 1.04 -35.50
CA VAL A 66 -25.36 -0.02 -36.27
C VAL A 66 -25.02 0.54 -37.65
N GLU A 67 -23.91 0.11 -38.23
CA GLU A 67 -23.63 0.33 -39.65
C GLU A 67 -23.83 -0.96 -40.42
N LEU A 68 -24.84 -1.00 -41.29
CA LEU A 68 -25.19 -2.17 -42.07
C LEU A 68 -24.64 -2.06 -43.49
N THR A 69 -23.86 -3.07 -43.89
CA THR A 69 -23.34 -3.22 -45.24
C THR A 69 -24.43 -3.75 -46.16
N THR A 70 -24.80 -2.97 -47.18
CA THR A 70 -25.84 -3.34 -48.15
C THR A 70 -25.37 -3.12 -49.59
N PHE A 71 -26.14 -3.58 -50.57
CA PHE A 71 -25.81 -3.41 -51.98
C PHE A 71 -26.95 -2.77 -52.76
N LEU A 72 -26.64 -1.75 -53.56
CA LEU A 72 -27.54 -1.09 -54.50
C LEU A 72 -26.99 -1.25 -55.92
N ASP A 73 -27.73 -1.94 -56.79
CA ASP A 73 -27.31 -2.21 -58.18
C ASP A 73 -25.90 -2.85 -58.30
N GLY A 74 -25.47 -3.61 -57.28
CA GLY A 74 -24.16 -4.24 -57.22
C GLY A 74 -23.03 -3.36 -56.66
N GLN A 75 -23.31 -2.12 -56.27
CA GLN A 75 -22.40 -1.25 -55.52
C GLN A 75 -22.67 -1.35 -54.02
N GLU A 76 -21.62 -1.46 -53.21
CA GLU A 76 -21.70 -1.49 -51.75
C GLU A 76 -22.12 -0.11 -51.21
N VAL A 77 -23.08 -0.11 -50.28
CA VAL A 77 -23.68 1.07 -49.66
C VAL A 77 -23.82 0.79 -48.16
N HIS A 78 -23.29 1.67 -47.33
CA HIS A 78 -23.40 1.57 -45.88
C HIS A 78 -24.60 2.38 -45.36
N LEU A 79 -25.39 1.74 -44.51
CA LEU A 79 -26.56 2.33 -43.89
C LEU A 79 -26.38 2.42 -42.37
N LEU A 80 -26.48 3.61 -41.82
CA LEU A 80 -26.51 3.83 -40.38
C LEU A 80 -27.94 3.65 -39.87
N GLY A 81 -28.13 2.75 -38.92
CA GLY A 81 -29.39 2.55 -38.22
C GLY A 81 -29.34 3.19 -36.83
N TYR A 82 -30.34 3.99 -36.47
CA TYR A 82 -30.45 4.59 -35.13
C TYR A 82 -31.79 4.28 -34.46
N GLY A 83 -31.76 4.11 -33.13
CA GLY A 83 -32.97 4.08 -32.31
C GLY A 83 -33.87 2.85 -32.52
N PHE A 84 -33.30 1.75 -33.02
CA PHE A 84 -33.99 0.46 -33.18
C PHE A 84 -33.96 -0.35 -31.87
N ASN A 85 -34.81 -1.37 -31.80
CA ASN A 85 -34.80 -2.37 -30.74
C ASN A 85 -33.62 -3.33 -30.92
N VAL A 86 -32.64 -3.25 -30.02
CA VAL A 86 -31.43 -4.10 -30.02
C VAL A 86 -31.78 -5.60 -29.87
N ASP A 87 -32.91 -5.93 -29.23
CA ASP A 87 -33.36 -7.30 -29.03
C ASP A 87 -34.20 -7.85 -30.20
N ASP A 88 -34.29 -7.13 -31.32
CA ASP A 88 -35.05 -7.59 -32.47
C ASP A 88 -34.41 -8.87 -33.09
N PRO A 89 -35.12 -10.01 -33.13
CA PRO A 89 -34.55 -11.28 -33.54
C PRO A 89 -34.25 -11.34 -35.05
N ASP A 90 -35.01 -10.61 -35.88
CA ASP A 90 -34.85 -10.61 -37.33
C ASP A 90 -33.62 -9.79 -37.72
N LEU A 91 -33.42 -8.63 -37.09
CA LEU A 91 -32.22 -7.81 -37.23
C LEU A 91 -30.96 -8.59 -36.81
N ASN A 92 -31.00 -9.20 -35.61
CA ASN A 92 -29.88 -9.98 -35.07
C ASN A 92 -29.49 -11.19 -35.93
N SER A 93 -30.47 -11.97 -36.38
CA SER A 93 -30.22 -13.15 -37.21
C SER A 93 -29.67 -12.77 -38.59
N THR A 94 -30.14 -11.68 -39.17
CA THR A 94 -29.66 -11.18 -40.47
C THR A 94 -28.21 -10.69 -40.39
N MET A 95 -27.85 -9.92 -39.35
CA MET A 95 -26.47 -9.48 -39.12
C MET A 95 -25.50 -10.65 -38.91
N LEU A 96 -25.91 -11.68 -38.16
CA LEU A 96 -25.12 -12.90 -37.99
C LEU A 96 -24.86 -13.59 -39.35
N SER A 97 -25.87 -13.63 -40.22
CA SER A 97 -25.76 -14.17 -41.57
C SER A 97 -24.74 -13.38 -42.41
N ILE A 98 -24.83 -12.05 -42.42
CA ILE A 98 -23.89 -11.18 -43.15
C ILE A 98 -22.45 -11.42 -42.70
N ARG A 99 -22.20 -11.51 -41.38
CA ARG A 99 -20.86 -11.78 -40.82
C ARG A 99 -20.32 -13.16 -41.16
N GLN A 100 -21.15 -14.21 -41.11
CA GLN A 100 -20.74 -15.56 -41.48
C GLN A 100 -20.30 -15.63 -42.96
N HIS A 101 -20.96 -14.89 -43.84
CA HIS A 101 -20.55 -14.78 -45.24
C HIS A 101 -19.25 -13.97 -45.42
N LYS A 102 -19.06 -12.86 -44.70
CA LYS A 102 -17.79 -12.08 -44.72
C LYS A 102 -16.58 -12.92 -44.25
N VAL A 103 -16.74 -13.81 -43.27
CA VAL A 103 -15.64 -14.70 -42.81
C VAL A 103 -15.21 -15.69 -43.89
N LEU A 104 -16.17 -16.24 -44.66
CA LEU A 104 -15.87 -17.15 -45.77
C LEU A 104 -15.14 -16.44 -46.91
N ASP A 105 -15.50 -15.19 -47.21
CA ASP A 105 -14.83 -14.35 -48.21
C ASP A 105 -13.42 -13.91 -47.76
N ASN A 106 -13.23 -13.54 -46.49
CA ASN A 106 -11.91 -13.15 -45.96
C ASN A 106 -10.89 -14.30 -45.96
N VAL A 107 -11.33 -15.55 -45.74
CA VAL A 107 -10.47 -16.74 -45.88
C VAL A 107 -10.06 -16.97 -47.34
N SER A 108 -10.94 -16.67 -48.29
CA SER A 108 -10.67 -16.70 -49.74
C SER A 108 -9.69 -15.61 -50.17
N ILE A 109 -9.82 -14.39 -49.62
CA ILE A 109 -8.91 -13.26 -49.88
C ILE A 109 -7.53 -13.52 -49.28
N ALA A 110 -7.43 -13.96 -48.03
CA ALA A 110 -6.16 -14.32 -47.40
C ALA A 110 -5.47 -15.51 -48.11
N GLY A 111 -6.26 -16.47 -48.61
CA GLY A 111 -5.77 -17.57 -49.45
C GLY A 111 -5.24 -17.12 -50.81
N SER A 112 -5.87 -16.12 -51.42
CA SER A 112 -5.42 -15.55 -52.70
C SER A 112 -4.25 -14.56 -52.54
N MET A 113 -4.14 -13.86 -51.40
CA MET A 113 -2.95 -13.09 -51.03
C MET A 113 -1.73 -13.99 -50.72
N ARG A 114 -1.93 -15.14 -50.05
CA ARG A 114 -0.85 -16.14 -49.86
C ARG A 114 -0.30 -16.69 -51.18
N LYS A 115 -1.14 -16.82 -52.22
CA LYS A 115 -0.70 -17.20 -53.57
C LYS A 115 0.04 -16.09 -54.34
N ARG A 116 -0.05 -14.83 -53.90
CA ARG A 116 0.64 -13.69 -54.54
C ARG A 116 2.07 -13.46 -54.06
N SER A 117 2.51 -14.07 -52.96
CA SER A 117 3.87 -13.87 -52.42
C SER A 117 4.95 -14.68 -53.15
N THR A 118 4.64 -15.48 -54.17
CA THR A 118 5.60 -16.44 -54.77
C THR A 118 5.79 -16.37 -56.28
N ASN A 119 5.27 -15.40 -57.04
CA ASN A 119 5.68 -15.24 -58.45
C ASN A 119 5.55 -13.81 -59.00
N GLN A 120 6.56 -13.44 -59.79
CA GLN A 120 6.73 -12.15 -60.48
C GLN A 120 5.88 -12.08 -61.77
N ILE A 121 5.23 -10.93 -61.96
CA ILE A 121 4.74 -10.28 -63.19
C ILE A 121 3.54 -10.92 -63.95
N ASP A 122 2.39 -10.22 -63.95
CA ASP A 122 1.77 -9.65 -65.17
C ASP A 122 0.58 -8.73 -64.79
N ALA A 123 0.66 -7.46 -65.17
CA ALA A 123 -0.28 -6.40 -64.79
C ALA A 123 -1.56 -6.31 -65.67
N ASP A 124 -1.78 -7.27 -66.58
CA ASP A 124 -2.80 -7.14 -67.64
C ASP A 124 -3.99 -8.11 -67.54
N LYS A 125 -4.27 -8.71 -66.37
CA LYS A 125 -5.40 -9.67 -66.21
C LYS A 125 -6.27 -9.47 -64.97
N LEU A 126 -6.65 -8.23 -64.66
CA LEU A 126 -7.65 -7.95 -63.63
C LEU A 126 -8.81 -7.05 -64.09
N SER A 127 -9.10 -7.03 -65.39
CA SER A 127 -10.42 -6.69 -65.88
C SER A 127 -11.29 -7.96 -65.96
N HIS A 128 -12.46 -7.90 -65.34
CA HIS A 128 -13.54 -8.90 -65.36
C HIS A 128 -13.43 -10.11 -64.44
N ARG A 129 -13.91 -9.95 -63.19
CA ARG A 129 -14.81 -10.94 -62.57
C ARG A 129 -15.90 -10.23 -61.74
N ASN A 130 -17.02 -9.95 -62.40
CA ASN A 130 -18.32 -9.88 -61.75
C ASN A 130 -18.70 -11.30 -61.31
N THR A 131 -18.71 -11.55 -60.01
CA THR A 131 -19.38 -12.72 -59.44
C THR A 131 -20.21 -12.23 -58.26
N VAL A 132 -21.52 -12.26 -58.45
CA VAL A 132 -22.57 -11.96 -57.47
C VAL A 132 -22.23 -12.63 -56.14
N GLN A 133 -22.03 -11.84 -55.09
CA GLN A 133 -21.74 -12.31 -53.74
C GLN A 133 -22.99 -13.00 -53.16
N SER A 134 -22.91 -14.32 -53.01
CA SER A 134 -23.92 -15.12 -52.32
C SER A 134 -23.89 -14.79 -50.83
N GLY A 135 -24.81 -13.94 -50.38
CA GLY A 135 -24.94 -13.51 -48.97
C GLY A 135 -25.15 -11.99 -48.77
N ALA A 136 -25.08 -11.19 -49.84
CA ALA A 136 -25.31 -9.75 -49.81
C ALA A 136 -26.79 -9.39 -49.58
N ILE A 137 -27.06 -8.42 -48.68
CA ILE A 137 -28.39 -7.84 -48.48
C ILE A 137 -28.59 -6.65 -49.42
N GLU A 138 -29.69 -6.62 -50.16
CA GLU A 138 -30.05 -5.46 -50.98
C GLU A 138 -30.39 -4.26 -50.09
N THR A 139 -30.01 -3.05 -50.50
CA THR A 139 -30.22 -1.82 -49.71
C THR A 139 -31.68 -1.61 -49.29
N ARG A 140 -32.64 -1.99 -50.15
CA ARG A 140 -34.07 -1.95 -49.81
C ARG A 140 -34.43 -2.85 -48.62
N ASP A 141 -33.85 -4.04 -48.56
CA ASP A 141 -34.11 -5.00 -47.48
C ASP A 141 -33.43 -4.54 -46.19
N GLY A 142 -32.23 -3.95 -46.28
CA GLY A 142 -31.55 -3.33 -45.14
C GLY A 142 -32.34 -2.17 -44.51
N ILE A 143 -32.89 -1.26 -45.33
CA ILE A 143 -33.77 -0.18 -44.87
C ILE A 143 -35.00 -0.77 -44.14
N ARG A 144 -35.67 -1.74 -44.78
CA ARG A 144 -36.86 -2.39 -44.22
C ARG A 144 -36.56 -3.04 -42.87
N LEU A 145 -35.41 -3.68 -42.74
CA LEU A 145 -35.01 -4.41 -41.53
C LEU A 145 -34.87 -3.48 -40.32
N ILE A 146 -34.16 -2.35 -40.48
CA ILE A 146 -33.99 -1.37 -39.39
C ILE A 146 -35.33 -0.71 -39.04
N HIS A 147 -36.17 -0.41 -40.04
CA HIS A 147 -37.53 0.10 -39.81
C HIS A 147 -38.42 -0.88 -39.06
N GLN A 148 -38.34 -2.18 -39.36
CA GLN A 148 -39.09 -3.24 -38.67
C GLN A 148 -38.67 -3.34 -37.19
N ALA A 149 -37.37 -3.19 -36.93
CA ALA A 149 -36.83 -3.08 -35.58
C ALA A 149 -37.18 -1.73 -34.90
N GLY A 150 -37.89 -0.83 -35.60
CA GLY A 150 -38.37 0.43 -35.07
C GLY A 150 -37.32 1.53 -35.01
N GLY A 151 -36.27 1.46 -35.83
CA GLY A 151 -35.25 2.50 -35.98
C GLY A 151 -35.43 3.38 -37.21
N CYS A 152 -34.52 4.34 -37.38
CA CYS A 152 -34.40 5.23 -38.54
C CYS A 152 -33.13 4.90 -39.32
N VAL A 153 -33.14 5.14 -40.63
CA VAL A 153 -32.04 4.73 -41.53
C VAL A 153 -31.42 5.93 -42.24
N PHE A 154 -30.11 6.03 -42.18
CA PHE A 154 -29.30 7.09 -42.74
C PHE A 154 -28.27 6.54 -43.72
N LEU A 155 -27.97 7.28 -44.78
CA LEU A 155 -26.84 6.96 -45.66
C LEU A 155 -25.53 7.40 -44.98
N ALA A 156 -24.63 6.46 -44.75
CA ALA A 156 -23.31 6.71 -44.17
C ALA A 156 -22.37 7.33 -45.23
N HIS A 157 -21.51 8.25 -44.81
CA HIS A 157 -20.42 8.87 -45.60
C HIS A 157 -20.66 8.90 -47.13
N PRO A 158 -21.68 9.65 -47.63
CA PRO A 158 -22.17 9.56 -49.01
C PRO A 158 -21.12 9.70 -50.12
N LEU A 159 -20.05 10.50 -49.91
CA LEU A 159 -19.01 10.74 -50.91
C LEU A 159 -18.12 9.54 -51.21
N THR A 160 -18.19 8.48 -50.39
CA THR A 160 -17.55 7.19 -50.69
C THR A 160 -18.16 6.48 -51.90
N LEU A 161 -19.42 6.79 -52.27
CA LEU A 161 -20.09 6.22 -53.43
C LEU A 161 -19.67 6.90 -54.74
N ASP A 162 -19.49 8.22 -54.72
CA ASP A 162 -18.95 9.03 -55.81
C ASP A 162 -18.38 10.32 -55.22
N ASN A 163 -17.13 10.63 -55.57
CA ASN A 163 -16.40 11.80 -55.07
C ASN A 163 -16.96 13.14 -55.60
N HIS A 164 -18.07 13.14 -56.37
CA HIS A 164 -18.72 14.34 -56.88
C HIS A 164 -20.14 14.48 -56.29
N PRO A 165 -20.36 15.43 -55.36
CA PRO A 165 -21.64 15.63 -54.67
C PRO A 165 -22.86 15.68 -55.58
N GLU A 166 -22.75 16.34 -56.74
CA GLU A 166 -23.87 16.50 -57.68
C GLU A 166 -24.34 15.18 -58.32
N LYS A 167 -23.44 14.21 -58.48
CA LYS A 167 -23.78 12.88 -59.02
C LYS A 167 -24.47 11.99 -57.99
N LEU A 168 -24.37 12.31 -56.71
CA LEU A 168 -25.03 11.58 -55.62
C LEU A 168 -26.50 11.97 -55.48
N ILE A 169 -26.89 13.17 -55.90
CA ILE A 169 -28.27 13.67 -55.75
C ILE A 169 -29.31 12.68 -56.35
N PRO A 170 -29.13 12.16 -57.59
CA PRO A 170 -30.04 11.14 -58.13
C PRO A 170 -30.07 9.83 -57.33
N ILE A 171 -28.93 9.42 -56.76
CA ILE A 171 -28.81 8.20 -55.94
C ILE A 171 -29.53 8.39 -54.61
N ILE A 172 -29.34 9.53 -53.95
CA ILE A 172 -30.02 9.89 -52.70
C ILE A 172 -31.55 9.93 -52.93
N LYS A 173 -32.02 10.54 -54.02
CA LYS A 173 -33.46 10.52 -54.38
C LYS A 173 -33.99 9.10 -54.59
N LYS A 174 -33.19 8.21 -55.22
CA LYS A 174 -33.53 6.79 -55.37
C LYS A 174 -33.62 6.09 -54.02
N LEU A 175 -32.67 6.32 -53.11
CA LEU A 175 -32.66 5.75 -51.76
C LEU A 175 -33.82 6.27 -50.90
N LYS A 176 -34.13 7.56 -50.99
CA LYS A 176 -35.31 8.15 -50.34
C LYS A 176 -36.60 7.50 -50.81
N ALA A 177 -36.75 7.25 -52.12
CA ALA A 177 -37.87 6.48 -52.67
C ALA A 177 -37.94 5.03 -52.17
N LEU A 178 -36.81 4.46 -51.70
CA LEU A 178 -36.75 3.13 -51.07
C LEU A 178 -37.01 3.17 -49.55
N GLY A 179 -37.19 4.35 -48.96
CA GLY A 179 -37.52 4.53 -47.54
C GLY A 179 -36.40 5.10 -46.68
N LEU A 180 -35.31 5.63 -47.24
CA LEU A 180 -34.25 6.27 -46.46
C LEU A 180 -34.79 7.51 -45.69
N ASP A 181 -34.52 7.60 -44.37
CA ASP A 181 -35.00 8.72 -43.53
C ASP A 181 -34.07 9.93 -43.55
N GLY A 182 -32.76 9.71 -43.70
CA GLY A 182 -31.77 10.76 -43.58
C GLY A 182 -30.42 10.46 -44.23
N ILE A 183 -29.50 11.42 -44.13
CA ILE A 183 -28.13 11.29 -44.64
C ILE A 183 -27.11 11.83 -43.62
N GLU A 184 -25.91 11.27 -43.63
CA GLU A 184 -24.75 11.80 -42.90
C GLU A 184 -24.14 12.99 -43.68
N ALA A 185 -24.83 14.12 -43.66
CA ALA A 185 -24.39 15.32 -44.39
C ALA A 185 -23.17 15.99 -43.74
N ILE A 186 -23.01 15.84 -42.41
CA ILE A 186 -21.92 16.43 -41.64
C ILE A 186 -20.95 15.30 -41.25
N TYR A 187 -19.93 15.10 -42.09
CA TYR A 187 -18.93 14.04 -41.95
C TYR A 187 -17.53 14.64 -41.85
N ALA A 188 -16.70 14.11 -40.94
CA ALA A 188 -15.40 14.70 -40.60
C ALA A 188 -14.43 14.86 -41.79
N GLU A 189 -14.45 13.94 -42.76
CA GLU A 189 -13.56 14.03 -43.93
C GLU A 189 -14.13 14.87 -45.09
N HIS A 190 -15.41 15.27 -45.03
CA HIS A 190 -16.01 16.10 -46.07
C HIS A 190 -15.55 17.56 -45.95
N SER A 191 -15.25 18.20 -47.08
CA SER A 191 -14.98 19.63 -47.09
C SER A 191 -16.25 20.42 -46.74
N GLN A 192 -16.10 21.66 -46.23
CA GLN A 192 -17.24 22.52 -45.92
C GLN A 192 -18.15 22.76 -47.14
N ALA A 193 -17.58 22.81 -48.35
CA ALA A 193 -18.34 22.96 -49.58
C ALA A 193 -19.19 21.72 -49.86
N ASP A 194 -18.65 20.52 -49.66
CA ASP A 194 -19.36 19.26 -49.87
C ASP A 194 -20.48 19.07 -48.82
N GLN A 195 -20.20 19.39 -47.55
CA GLN A 195 -21.21 19.36 -46.49
C GLN A 195 -22.37 20.32 -46.81
N ASN A 196 -22.09 21.53 -47.31
CA ASN A 196 -23.14 22.48 -47.70
C ASN A 196 -24.01 21.95 -48.84
N ILE A 197 -23.44 21.25 -49.82
CA ILE A 197 -24.20 20.63 -50.92
C ILE A 197 -25.08 19.48 -50.39
N MET A 198 -24.54 18.64 -49.51
CA MET A 198 -25.31 17.56 -48.87
C MET A 198 -26.44 18.10 -47.98
N LEU A 199 -26.18 19.16 -47.21
CA LEU A 199 -27.19 19.83 -46.39
C LEU A 199 -28.30 20.44 -47.26
N ALA A 200 -27.95 21.11 -48.37
CA ALA A 200 -28.92 21.62 -49.32
C ALA A 200 -29.76 20.50 -49.93
N CYS A 201 -29.14 19.37 -50.31
CA CYS A 201 -29.86 18.20 -50.80
C CYS A 201 -30.80 17.60 -49.74
N ALA A 202 -30.37 17.54 -48.47
CA ALA A 202 -31.22 17.07 -47.39
C ALA A 202 -32.42 17.99 -47.17
N ASP A 203 -32.22 19.30 -47.22
CA ASP A 203 -33.29 20.29 -47.05
C ASP A 203 -34.29 20.27 -48.22
N ASP A 204 -33.81 20.21 -49.47
CA ASP A 204 -34.63 20.11 -50.69
C ASP A 204 -35.49 18.83 -50.70
N GLU A 205 -34.96 17.76 -50.12
CA GLU A 205 -35.63 16.46 -50.02
C GLU A 205 -36.25 16.22 -48.63
N GLU A 206 -36.37 17.23 -47.77
CA GLU A 206 -36.97 17.10 -46.42
C GLU A 206 -36.42 15.91 -45.60
N MET A 207 -35.14 15.58 -45.76
CA MET A 207 -34.46 14.46 -45.12
C MET A 207 -33.85 14.87 -43.76
N LEU A 208 -33.72 13.89 -42.87
CA LEU A 208 -33.00 14.10 -41.60
C LEU A 208 -31.49 14.14 -41.83
N VAL A 209 -30.78 14.81 -40.92
CA VAL A 209 -29.31 14.94 -40.96
C VAL A 209 -28.72 14.37 -39.68
N CYS A 210 -27.72 13.50 -39.81
CA CYS A 210 -26.84 13.10 -38.71
C CYS A 210 -25.42 13.62 -38.92
N SER A 211 -24.62 13.58 -37.85
CA SER A 211 -23.20 13.95 -37.87
C SER A 211 -22.34 12.83 -37.30
N GLY A 212 -21.24 12.52 -37.98
CA GLY A 212 -20.33 11.46 -37.56
C GLY A 212 -18.88 11.68 -37.96
N THR A 213 -18.00 11.03 -37.22
CA THR A 213 -16.54 11.12 -37.40
C THR A 213 -15.95 9.87 -38.04
N ASP A 214 -16.71 8.78 -38.03
CA ASP A 214 -16.26 7.45 -38.48
C ASP A 214 -14.95 7.02 -37.82
N PHE A 215 -15.00 7.11 -36.49
CA PHE A 215 -13.81 7.01 -35.67
C PHE A 215 -13.38 5.56 -35.45
N HIS A 216 -12.19 5.23 -35.95
CA HIS A 216 -11.57 3.90 -35.85
C HIS A 216 -10.26 3.88 -35.01
N SER A 217 -9.44 4.94 -35.03
CA SER A 217 -8.09 4.98 -34.40
C SER A 217 -7.63 6.39 -33.98
N LYS A 218 -6.51 6.46 -33.21
CA LYS A 218 -5.99 7.66 -32.47
C LYS A 218 -5.72 8.95 -33.27
N MET A 219 -5.84 9.01 -34.59
CA MET A 219 -5.38 10.17 -35.36
C MET A 219 -6.40 11.31 -35.52
N HIS A 220 -7.67 11.14 -35.15
CA HIS A 220 -8.72 12.14 -35.38
C HIS A 220 -9.49 12.53 -34.10
N ASN A 221 -10.06 13.73 -34.08
CA ASN A 221 -10.92 14.17 -32.98
C ASN A 221 -12.25 13.39 -33.03
N PRO A 222 -12.66 12.68 -31.97
CA PRO A 222 -13.87 11.86 -31.96
C PRO A 222 -15.14 12.68 -31.68
N SER A 223 -15.12 14.01 -31.80
CA SER A 223 -16.28 14.87 -31.59
C SER A 223 -16.61 15.67 -32.85
N ILE A 224 -17.90 15.80 -33.16
CA ILE A 224 -18.40 16.61 -34.28
C ILE A 224 -19.63 17.43 -33.88
N GLU A 225 -19.77 18.61 -34.47
CA GLU A 225 -20.86 19.54 -34.16
C GLU A 225 -22.10 19.28 -35.02
N ILE A 226 -23.28 19.38 -34.41
CA ILE A 226 -24.59 19.41 -35.10
C ILE A 226 -25.40 20.63 -34.65
N GLU A 227 -26.08 21.30 -35.57
CA GLU A 227 -26.98 22.42 -35.24
C GLU A 227 -28.14 21.95 -34.36
N ARG A 228 -28.49 22.72 -33.32
CA ARG A 228 -29.54 22.36 -32.36
C ARG A 228 -30.88 22.05 -33.02
N GLU A 229 -31.29 22.81 -34.03
CA GLU A 229 -32.57 22.58 -34.72
C GLU A 229 -32.61 21.22 -35.43
N ARG A 230 -31.50 20.83 -36.07
CA ARG A 230 -31.37 19.52 -36.74
C ARG A 230 -31.32 18.39 -35.72
N TRP A 231 -30.60 18.57 -34.61
CA TRP A 231 -30.61 17.64 -33.49
C TRP A 231 -32.02 17.42 -32.92
N VAL A 232 -32.79 18.48 -32.74
CA VAL A 232 -34.18 18.40 -32.24
C VAL A 232 -35.05 17.58 -33.19
N LYS A 233 -34.94 17.81 -34.51
CA LYS A 233 -35.67 17.01 -35.53
C LYS A 233 -35.28 15.53 -35.49
N LEU A 234 -33.97 15.25 -35.40
CA LEU A 234 -33.43 13.89 -35.31
C LEU A 234 -33.92 13.16 -34.06
N ARG A 235 -33.71 13.74 -32.86
CA ARG A 235 -34.10 13.12 -31.58
C ARG A 235 -35.62 12.92 -31.49
N SER A 236 -36.43 13.86 -31.98
CA SER A 236 -37.89 13.72 -31.97
C SER A 236 -38.36 12.57 -32.86
N LYS A 237 -37.69 12.33 -34.00
CA LYS A 237 -37.94 11.15 -34.83
C LYS A 237 -37.57 9.87 -34.08
N ILE A 238 -36.41 9.83 -33.42
CA ILE A 238 -35.97 8.69 -32.61
C ILE A 238 -36.96 8.41 -31.45
N PHE A 239 -37.50 9.45 -30.80
CA PHE A 239 -38.52 9.27 -29.76
C PHE A 239 -39.85 8.74 -30.28
N SER A 240 -40.21 9.11 -31.50
CA SER A 240 -41.44 8.63 -32.15
C SER A 240 -41.33 7.19 -32.66
N SER A 241 -40.13 6.64 -32.72
CA SER A 241 -39.88 5.30 -33.21
C SER A 241 -40.15 4.26 -32.09
N GLN A 242 -40.93 3.21 -32.41
CA GLN A 242 -41.40 2.24 -31.41
C GLN A 242 -40.27 1.42 -30.76
N GLY A 243 -39.09 1.38 -31.41
CA GLY A 243 -37.95 0.59 -30.96
C GLY A 243 -37.17 1.19 -29.79
N PHE A 244 -37.17 2.51 -29.62
CA PHE A 244 -36.25 3.20 -28.70
C PHE A 244 -36.65 3.12 -27.22
N PHE A 245 -37.95 3.07 -26.90
CA PHE A 245 -38.45 3.07 -25.50
C PHE A 245 -39.28 1.84 -25.09
N GLY A 246 -39.36 0.80 -25.94
CA GLY A 246 -40.00 -0.48 -25.60
C GLY A 246 -41.42 -0.33 -25.04
N THR A 247 -42.43 -0.13 -25.90
CA THR A 247 -43.83 -0.13 -25.45
C THR A 247 -44.23 -1.48 -24.85
N THR A 248 -44.43 -1.55 -23.54
CA THR A 248 -45.30 -2.54 -22.91
C THR A 248 -46.73 -2.26 -23.37
N LYS A 249 -47.27 -3.10 -24.27
CA LYS A 249 -48.71 -3.12 -24.60
C LYS A 249 -49.51 -3.43 -23.33
N SER A 250 -50.12 -2.41 -22.75
CA SER A 250 -51.26 -2.54 -21.83
C SER A 250 -52.52 -2.78 -22.67
N ASN A 251 -53.00 -4.02 -22.70
CA ASN A 251 -54.33 -4.37 -23.22
C ASN A 251 -55.40 -3.88 -22.23
N SER A 252 -56.12 -2.81 -22.56
CA SER A 252 -57.37 -2.43 -21.88
C SER A 252 -58.57 -3.10 -22.55
N ALA A 253 -58.93 -4.29 -22.05
CA ALA A 253 -60.25 -4.88 -22.29
C ALA A 253 -60.87 -5.33 -20.95
N ASN A 254 -62.05 -4.78 -20.68
CA ASN A 254 -62.87 -4.91 -19.48
C ASN A 254 -62.98 -6.33 -18.89
N LEU A 255 -62.75 -6.46 -17.58
CA LEU A 255 -63.36 -7.46 -16.68
C LEU A 255 -63.50 -6.84 -15.28
N PRO A 256 -64.69 -6.88 -14.64
CA PRO A 256 -64.93 -6.26 -13.35
C PRO A 256 -64.59 -7.20 -12.18
N GLY A 257 -63.98 -6.65 -11.13
CA GLY A 257 -64.00 -7.21 -9.79
C GLY A 257 -62.98 -8.30 -9.49
N GLN A 258 -61.74 -7.90 -9.18
CA GLN A 258 -60.87 -8.63 -8.26
C GLN A 258 -59.85 -7.67 -7.64
N GLN A 259 -59.82 -7.64 -6.31
CA GLN A 259 -58.87 -6.87 -5.52
C GLN A 259 -57.44 -7.27 -5.90
N SER A 260 -56.68 -6.35 -6.49
CA SER A 260 -55.27 -6.55 -6.81
C SER A 260 -54.43 -6.34 -5.54
N ALA A 261 -53.91 -7.46 -5.02
CA ALA A 261 -52.77 -7.48 -4.10
C ALA A 261 -51.57 -6.70 -4.71
N PRO A 262 -50.66 -6.15 -3.88
CA PRO A 262 -49.56 -5.33 -4.36
C PRO A 262 -48.70 -6.07 -5.38
N PHE A 263 -48.36 -5.36 -6.45
CA PHE A 263 -47.56 -5.81 -7.59
C PHE A 263 -46.17 -6.27 -7.10
N LYS A 264 -45.95 -7.59 -7.05
CA LYS A 264 -44.61 -8.18 -6.97
C LYS A 264 -44.04 -8.23 -8.39
N PRO A 265 -42.88 -7.61 -8.67
CA PRO A 265 -42.20 -7.77 -9.95
C PRO A 265 -41.85 -9.25 -10.18
N PRO A 266 -41.64 -9.70 -11.42
CA PRO A 266 -41.30 -11.09 -11.68
C PRO A 266 -40.01 -11.42 -10.94
N GLU A 267 -40.12 -12.24 -9.89
CA GLU A 267 -38.98 -12.90 -9.28
C GLU A 267 -38.38 -13.82 -10.35
N ARG A 268 -37.51 -13.28 -11.21
CA ARG A 268 -36.47 -14.09 -11.82
C ARG A 268 -35.58 -14.50 -10.66
N HIS A 269 -35.99 -15.57 -9.99
CA HIS A 269 -35.08 -16.37 -9.20
C HIS A 269 -33.96 -16.76 -10.16
N HIS A 270 -32.82 -16.07 -10.07
CA HIS A 270 -31.57 -16.74 -10.35
C HIS A 270 -31.52 -17.89 -9.34
N HIS A 271 -32.09 -19.03 -9.73
CA HIS A 271 -31.82 -20.28 -9.06
C HIS A 271 -30.31 -20.46 -9.18
N PHE A 272 -29.62 -20.11 -8.10
CA PHE A 272 -28.26 -20.50 -7.89
C PHE A 272 -28.24 -22.02 -8.01
N GLN A 273 -27.84 -22.52 -9.18
CA GLN A 273 -27.74 -23.94 -9.44
C GLN A 273 -26.53 -24.43 -8.63
N LYS A 274 -26.74 -24.67 -7.32
CA LYS A 274 -25.71 -25.12 -6.37
C LYS A 274 -24.87 -26.24 -6.97
N ARG A 275 -25.48 -27.13 -7.76
CA ARG A 275 -24.80 -28.21 -8.48
C ARG A 275 -23.72 -27.75 -9.45
N THR A 276 -23.97 -26.79 -10.34
CA THR A 276 -22.98 -26.37 -11.36
C THR A 276 -21.85 -25.55 -10.74
N PHE A 277 -22.13 -24.77 -9.68
CA PHE A 277 -21.10 -24.07 -8.92
C PHE A 277 -20.20 -25.03 -8.12
N ILE A 278 -20.80 -25.99 -7.40
CA ILE A 278 -20.06 -27.02 -6.64
C ILE A 278 -19.20 -27.88 -7.58
N LEU A 279 -19.74 -28.32 -8.72
CA LEU A 279 -19.01 -29.16 -9.68
C LEU A 279 -17.81 -28.45 -10.32
N ARG A 280 -17.92 -27.14 -10.61
CA ARG A 280 -16.80 -26.36 -11.18
C ARG A 280 -15.62 -26.19 -10.21
N ILE A 281 -15.86 -26.24 -8.91
CA ILE A 281 -14.82 -26.06 -7.89
C ILE A 281 -14.25 -27.42 -7.44
N PHE A 282 -15.09 -28.43 -7.24
CA PHE A 282 -14.64 -29.74 -6.74
C PHE A 282 -13.86 -30.54 -7.76
N LEU A 283 -14.30 -30.56 -9.01
CA LEU A 283 -13.74 -31.47 -10.02
C LEU A 283 -12.26 -31.17 -10.33
N PRO A 284 -11.86 -29.92 -10.63
CA PRO A 284 -10.45 -29.61 -10.91
C PRO A 284 -9.55 -29.87 -9.70
N THR A 285 -10.06 -29.59 -8.50
CA THR A 285 -9.29 -29.72 -7.26
C THR A 285 -9.10 -31.18 -6.87
N PHE A 286 -10.12 -32.02 -7.06
CA PHE A 286 -9.98 -33.47 -6.91
C PHE A 286 -8.92 -34.04 -7.85
N PHE A 287 -8.93 -33.63 -9.13
CA PHE A 287 -7.90 -34.03 -10.09
C PHE A 287 -6.50 -33.54 -9.70
N ALA A 288 -6.38 -32.31 -9.18
CA ALA A 288 -5.10 -31.79 -8.71
C ALA A 288 -4.52 -32.60 -7.53
N ILE A 289 -5.36 -32.97 -6.55
CA ILE A 289 -4.94 -33.82 -5.42
C ILE A 289 -4.56 -35.22 -5.91
N ALA A 290 -5.34 -35.81 -6.82
CA ALA A 290 -5.03 -37.12 -7.38
C ALA A 290 -3.70 -37.11 -8.16
N LEU A 291 -3.45 -36.06 -8.96
CA LEU A 291 -2.19 -35.88 -9.69
C LEU A 291 -1.00 -35.66 -8.75
N PHE A 292 -1.19 -34.90 -7.68
CA PHE A 292 -0.15 -34.68 -6.66
C PHE A 292 0.24 -36.00 -5.98
N LEU A 293 -0.74 -36.79 -5.54
CA LEU A 293 -0.48 -38.10 -4.92
C LEU A 293 0.19 -39.06 -5.91
N ALA A 294 -0.24 -39.06 -7.17
CA ALA A 294 0.40 -39.86 -8.22
C ALA A 294 1.85 -39.43 -8.47
N ALA A 295 2.14 -38.13 -8.48
CA ALA A 295 3.48 -37.62 -8.69
C ALA A 295 4.47 -38.04 -7.60
N ILE A 296 4.01 -38.12 -6.34
CA ILE A 296 4.83 -38.59 -5.22
C ILE A 296 5.26 -40.05 -5.43
N TRP A 297 4.31 -40.91 -5.78
CA TRP A 297 4.56 -42.34 -6.01
C TRP A 297 5.40 -42.61 -7.26
N VAL A 298 5.17 -41.86 -8.34
CA VAL A 298 5.84 -42.11 -9.62
C VAL A 298 7.24 -41.48 -9.69
N PHE A 299 7.44 -40.31 -9.07
CA PHE A 299 8.69 -39.55 -9.22
C PHE A 299 9.48 -39.39 -7.92
N VAL A 300 8.83 -39.01 -6.82
CA VAL A 300 9.55 -38.62 -5.60
C VAL A 300 10.15 -39.81 -4.86
N ILE A 301 9.35 -40.86 -4.63
CA ILE A 301 9.81 -42.06 -3.91
C ILE A 301 10.96 -42.74 -4.68
N PRO A 302 10.82 -43.07 -5.99
CA PRO A 302 11.91 -43.73 -6.73
C PRO A 302 13.18 -42.87 -6.84
N SER A 303 13.03 -41.55 -6.98
CA SER A 303 14.19 -40.65 -7.01
C SER A 303 14.94 -40.64 -5.68
N PHE A 304 14.22 -40.70 -4.57
CA PHE A 304 14.81 -40.70 -3.24
C PHE A 304 15.58 -42.00 -2.96
N GLU A 305 14.99 -43.15 -3.29
CA GLU A 305 15.62 -44.47 -3.15
C GLU A 305 16.97 -44.55 -3.86
N ASN A 306 16.99 -44.16 -5.14
CA ASN A 306 18.22 -44.15 -5.94
C ASN A 306 19.28 -43.23 -5.35
N THR A 307 18.89 -42.02 -4.91
CA THR A 307 19.82 -41.05 -4.33
C THR A 307 20.42 -41.56 -3.00
N LEU A 308 19.63 -42.27 -2.19
CA LEU A 308 20.09 -42.77 -0.89
C LEU A 308 21.08 -43.92 -1.06
N LEU A 309 20.82 -44.83 -1.99
CA LEU A 309 21.74 -45.91 -2.35
C LEU A 309 23.07 -45.35 -2.89
N ASP A 310 23.01 -44.38 -3.81
CA ASP A 310 24.22 -43.76 -4.38
C ASP A 310 25.07 -43.06 -3.31
N ARG A 311 24.44 -42.37 -2.35
CA ARG A 311 25.16 -41.78 -1.21
C ARG A 311 25.85 -42.81 -0.33
N LYS A 312 25.19 -43.94 -0.04
CA LYS A 312 25.79 -45.02 0.77
C LYS A 312 26.94 -45.70 0.01
N ARG A 313 26.83 -45.85 -1.31
CA ARG A 313 27.92 -46.32 -2.19
C ARG A 313 29.13 -45.38 -2.18
N GLU A 314 28.90 -44.08 -2.25
CA GLU A 314 29.98 -43.09 -2.18
C GLU A 314 30.68 -43.12 -0.81
N LEU A 315 29.93 -43.27 0.28
CA LEU A 315 30.50 -43.39 1.62
C LEU A 315 31.47 -44.58 1.75
N ILE A 316 31.08 -45.78 1.33
CA ILE A 316 31.98 -46.95 1.43
C ILE A 316 33.21 -46.84 0.53
N ARG A 317 33.10 -46.12 -0.60
CA ARG A 317 34.26 -45.80 -1.44
C ARG A 317 35.25 -44.90 -0.72
N GLU A 318 34.78 -43.81 -0.13
CA GLU A 318 35.66 -42.88 0.61
C GLU A 318 36.25 -43.51 1.88
N LEU A 319 35.49 -44.36 2.57
CA LEU A 319 35.99 -45.15 3.70
C LEU A 319 37.10 -46.11 3.26
N THR A 320 36.93 -46.79 2.12
CA THR A 320 37.97 -47.67 1.56
C THR A 320 39.22 -46.88 1.14
N ASN A 321 39.06 -45.70 0.55
CA ASN A 321 40.16 -44.79 0.23
C ASN A 321 40.93 -44.34 1.49
N SER A 322 40.21 -44.13 2.59
CA SER A 322 40.83 -43.81 3.89
C SER A 322 41.69 -44.96 4.40
N ALA A 323 41.21 -46.19 4.27
CA ALA A 323 41.98 -47.39 4.65
C ALA A 323 43.19 -47.64 3.72
N ILE A 324 43.06 -47.39 2.41
CA ILE A 324 44.19 -47.36 1.46
C ILE A 324 45.24 -46.31 1.84
N SER A 325 44.82 -45.15 2.35
CA SER A 325 45.75 -44.10 2.78
C SER A 325 46.60 -44.54 3.97
N ILE A 326 46.04 -45.36 4.87
CA ILE A 326 46.78 -45.99 5.98
C ILE A 326 47.83 -46.96 5.43
N LEU A 327 47.45 -47.85 4.51
CA LEU A 327 48.37 -48.77 3.82
C LEU A 327 49.51 -48.02 3.12
N THR A 328 49.17 -46.91 2.44
CA THR A 328 50.13 -46.05 1.74
C THR A 328 51.14 -45.41 2.69
N SER A 329 50.71 -44.99 3.89
CA SER A 329 51.59 -44.41 4.91
C SER A 329 52.65 -45.42 5.36
N TYR A 330 52.26 -46.65 5.68
CA TYR A 330 53.19 -47.70 6.10
C TYR A 330 54.09 -48.19 4.98
N HIS A 331 53.59 -48.26 3.74
CA HIS A 331 54.44 -48.56 2.59
C HIS A 331 55.51 -47.47 2.36
N LYS A 332 55.23 -46.20 2.68
CA LYS A 332 56.23 -45.14 2.62
C LYS A 332 57.34 -45.31 3.66
N GLU A 333 57.01 -45.80 4.85
CA GLU A 333 57.98 -46.14 5.91
C GLU A 333 58.83 -47.38 5.57
N GLU A 334 58.24 -48.34 4.85
CA GLU A 334 58.98 -49.46 4.22
C GLU A 334 60.01 -48.93 3.21
N LEU A 335 59.59 -48.04 2.30
CA LEU A 335 60.48 -47.47 1.28
C LEU A 335 61.59 -46.57 1.84
N SER A 336 61.37 -45.91 2.99
CA SER A 336 62.41 -45.12 3.66
C SER A 336 63.42 -45.97 4.43
N GLY A 337 63.22 -47.29 4.49
CA GLY A 337 64.04 -48.22 5.28
C GLY A 337 63.86 -48.07 6.79
N SER A 338 62.83 -47.35 7.23
CA SER A 338 62.51 -47.14 8.65
C SER A 338 61.82 -48.37 9.26
N MET A 339 61.17 -49.19 8.44
CA MET A 339 60.57 -50.47 8.81
C MET A 339 60.84 -51.53 7.73
N SER A 340 60.92 -52.79 8.14
CA SER A 340 60.88 -53.90 7.17
C SER A 340 59.46 -54.06 6.60
N ARG A 341 59.33 -54.64 5.40
CA ARG A 341 58.03 -54.94 4.79
C ARG A 341 57.10 -55.73 5.72
N ALA A 342 57.64 -56.71 6.45
CA ALA A 342 56.87 -57.53 7.38
C ALA A 342 56.34 -56.72 8.57
N GLU A 343 57.15 -55.79 9.11
CA GLU A 343 56.73 -54.88 10.19
C GLU A 343 55.68 -53.89 9.69
N ALA A 344 55.90 -53.25 8.54
CA ALA A 344 54.96 -52.30 7.94
C ALA A 344 53.60 -52.95 7.64
N GLN A 345 53.62 -54.18 7.11
CA GLN A 345 52.41 -54.97 6.86
C GLN A 345 51.68 -55.34 8.17
N ALA A 346 52.41 -55.76 9.21
CA ALA A 346 51.81 -56.09 10.51
C ALA A 346 51.14 -54.89 11.18
N PHE A 347 51.79 -53.72 11.18
CA PHE A 347 51.22 -52.49 11.73
C PHE A 347 50.01 -51.99 10.94
N ALA A 348 50.05 -52.11 9.60
CA ALA A 348 48.91 -51.73 8.77
C ALA A 348 47.70 -52.66 9.01
N ILE A 349 47.94 -53.97 9.17
CA ILE A 349 46.89 -54.94 9.52
C ILE A 349 46.24 -54.57 10.85
N ASP A 350 47.03 -54.36 11.91
CA ASP A 350 46.52 -53.99 13.24
C ASP A 350 45.68 -52.70 13.18
N ARG A 351 46.20 -51.69 12.46
CA ARG A 351 45.52 -50.40 12.32
C ARG A 351 44.19 -50.53 11.58
N VAL A 352 44.15 -51.22 10.44
CA VAL A 352 42.92 -51.42 9.65
C VAL A 352 41.94 -52.32 10.41
N GLN A 353 42.42 -53.36 11.08
CA GLN A 353 41.58 -54.26 11.89
C GLN A 353 40.86 -53.55 13.03
N SER A 354 41.43 -52.46 13.57
CA SER A 354 40.81 -51.64 14.61
C SER A 354 39.72 -50.68 14.10
N LEU A 355 39.63 -50.44 12.78
CA LEU A 355 38.68 -49.49 12.22
C LEU A 355 37.25 -50.05 12.26
N ARG A 356 36.36 -49.35 12.96
CA ARG A 356 34.93 -49.61 12.98
C ARG A 356 34.17 -48.35 12.57
N TYR A 357 32.98 -48.55 12.00
CA TYR A 357 32.07 -47.47 11.63
C TYR A 357 30.61 -47.96 11.68
N GLY A 358 29.69 -47.06 11.33
CA GLY A 358 28.25 -47.31 11.36
C GLY A 358 27.63 -47.01 12.72
N VAL A 359 26.30 -47.03 12.79
CA VAL A 359 25.53 -46.60 13.98
C VAL A 359 25.83 -47.45 15.22
N GLU A 360 26.17 -48.72 15.02
CA GLU A 360 26.46 -49.68 16.10
C GLU A 360 27.97 -49.89 16.32
N ASP A 361 28.83 -49.18 15.59
CA ASP A 361 30.29 -49.37 15.59
C ASP A 361 30.73 -50.81 15.29
N LYS A 362 30.00 -51.47 14.39
CA LYS A 362 30.15 -52.88 14.03
C LYS A 362 30.51 -53.11 12.55
N ASP A 363 30.46 -52.08 11.71
CA ASP A 363 30.90 -52.22 10.32
C ASP A 363 32.43 -52.20 10.25
N TYR A 364 32.99 -52.92 9.28
CA TYR A 364 34.39 -53.33 9.33
C TYR A 364 35.04 -53.47 7.96
N PHE A 365 36.36 -53.40 7.95
CA PHE A 365 37.21 -53.66 6.79
C PHE A 365 37.81 -55.06 6.84
N TRP A 366 38.06 -55.65 5.67
CA TRP A 366 38.86 -56.86 5.53
C TRP A 366 39.93 -56.69 4.45
N ILE A 367 40.97 -57.50 4.52
CA ILE A 367 42.09 -57.51 3.58
C ILE A 367 42.29 -58.95 3.10
N GLN A 368 42.41 -59.13 1.79
CA GLN A 368 42.85 -60.38 1.15
C GLN A 368 44.01 -60.12 0.18
N ASP A 369 44.65 -61.16 -0.31
CA ASP A 369 45.63 -61.09 -1.40
C ASP A 369 44.98 -61.39 -2.78
N LEU A 370 45.70 -61.12 -3.87
CA LEU A 370 45.32 -61.40 -5.26
C LEU A 370 45.13 -62.90 -5.52
N LYS A 371 45.99 -63.75 -4.94
CA LYS A 371 45.68 -65.15 -4.70
C LYS A 371 44.76 -65.14 -3.48
N PRO A 372 43.50 -65.59 -3.56
CA PRO A 372 42.45 -65.27 -2.59
C PRO A 372 42.71 -65.94 -1.22
N THR A 373 43.74 -65.50 -0.54
CA THR A 373 44.13 -65.84 0.82
C THR A 373 43.72 -64.67 1.69
N MET A 374 42.99 -64.92 2.78
CA MET A 374 42.61 -63.84 3.69
C MET A 374 43.84 -63.37 4.46
N ILE A 375 44.10 -62.06 4.44
CA ILE A 375 45.17 -61.46 5.22
C ILE A 375 44.64 -61.03 6.59
N MET A 376 43.44 -60.42 6.62
CA MET A 376 42.79 -60.00 7.85
C MET A 376 41.28 -59.90 7.67
N HIS A 377 40.55 -60.59 8.55
CA HIS A 377 39.12 -60.40 8.77
C HIS A 377 38.83 -60.26 10.27
N PRO A 378 38.13 -59.20 10.72
CA PRO A 378 38.00 -58.90 12.15
C PRO A 378 37.02 -59.82 12.89
N TYR A 379 35.96 -60.28 12.22
CA TYR A 379 34.94 -61.17 12.82
C TYR A 379 35.09 -62.65 12.46
N ARG A 380 36.06 -62.99 11.61
CA ARG A 380 36.32 -64.34 11.11
C ARG A 380 37.83 -64.63 11.13
N PRO A 381 38.47 -64.54 12.30
CA PRO A 381 39.91 -64.74 12.40
C PRO A 381 40.34 -66.14 11.95
N GLU A 382 39.44 -67.13 11.96
CA GLU A 382 39.67 -68.48 11.43
C GLU A 382 39.93 -68.52 9.92
N LEU A 383 39.57 -67.47 9.17
CA LEU A 383 39.88 -67.38 7.75
C LEU A 383 41.28 -66.82 7.50
N ASN A 384 41.90 -66.14 8.47
CA ASN A 384 43.18 -65.45 8.28
C ASN A 384 44.31 -66.45 7.99
N GLY A 385 44.94 -66.32 6.83
CA GLY A 385 45.99 -67.21 6.34
C GLY A 385 45.50 -68.43 5.54
N GLU A 386 44.19 -68.66 5.45
CA GLU A 386 43.59 -69.76 4.69
C GLU A 386 43.43 -69.43 3.20
N ASP A 387 43.48 -70.47 2.35
CA ASP A 387 43.22 -70.37 0.91
C ASP A 387 41.71 -70.46 0.62
N LEU A 388 41.16 -69.42 0.00
CA LEU A 388 39.71 -69.24 -0.24
C LEU A 388 39.31 -69.49 -1.71
N LEU A 389 40.14 -70.15 -2.53
CA LEU A 389 39.83 -70.46 -3.93
C LEU A 389 38.52 -71.25 -4.14
N ASP A 390 38.20 -72.14 -3.20
CA ASP A 390 36.98 -72.97 -3.23
C ASP A 390 35.89 -72.49 -2.27
N PHE A 391 36.12 -71.38 -1.56
CA PHE A 391 35.12 -70.79 -0.67
C PHE A 391 33.95 -70.24 -1.49
N LYS A 392 32.72 -70.55 -1.07
CA LYS A 392 31.49 -70.10 -1.73
C LYS A 392 30.57 -69.41 -0.73
N ASP A 393 29.91 -68.34 -1.18
CA ASP A 393 28.83 -67.72 -0.41
C ASP A 393 27.55 -68.59 -0.41
N ALA A 394 26.52 -68.13 0.28
CA ALA A 394 25.22 -68.80 0.36
C ALA A 394 24.50 -68.96 -1.00
N ARG A 395 24.90 -68.20 -2.02
CA ARG A 395 24.40 -68.28 -3.40
C ARG A 395 25.25 -69.22 -4.27
N GLY A 396 26.32 -69.80 -3.72
CA GLY A 396 27.26 -70.67 -4.44
C GLY A 396 28.32 -69.91 -5.24
N VAL A 397 28.43 -68.59 -5.07
CA VAL A 397 29.39 -67.71 -5.76
C VAL A 397 30.72 -67.77 -5.04
N ARG A 398 31.83 -67.91 -5.80
CA ARG A 398 33.20 -67.86 -5.27
C ARG A 398 33.63 -66.41 -5.02
N ILE A 399 33.04 -65.79 -4.00
CA ILE A 399 33.11 -64.33 -3.80
C ILE A 399 34.54 -63.77 -3.72
N PHE A 400 35.47 -64.46 -3.04
CA PHE A 400 36.85 -63.99 -2.88
C PHE A 400 37.65 -64.07 -4.19
N VAL A 401 37.30 -65.02 -5.07
CA VAL A 401 37.81 -65.09 -6.45
C VAL A 401 37.23 -63.95 -7.29
N GLU A 402 35.93 -63.65 -7.12
CA GLU A 402 35.30 -62.53 -7.82
C GLU A 402 35.87 -61.17 -7.39
N PHE A 403 36.23 -60.98 -6.11
CA PHE A 403 36.94 -59.78 -5.65
C PHE A 403 38.29 -59.63 -6.36
N SER A 404 39.09 -60.70 -6.43
CA SER A 404 40.35 -60.70 -7.17
C SER A 404 40.16 -60.44 -8.67
N ASN A 405 39.17 -61.08 -9.31
CA ASN A 405 38.86 -60.88 -10.73
C ASN A 405 38.43 -59.43 -11.02
N LEU A 406 37.62 -58.84 -10.14
CA LEU A 406 37.11 -57.47 -10.29
C LEU A 406 38.26 -56.46 -10.26
N VAL A 407 39.09 -56.51 -9.22
CA VAL A 407 40.20 -55.55 -9.09
C VAL A 407 41.33 -55.80 -10.09
N GLN A 408 41.52 -57.03 -10.58
CA GLN A 408 42.45 -57.28 -11.69
C GLN A 408 41.97 -56.67 -13.02
N ARG A 409 40.66 -56.51 -13.21
CA ARG A 409 40.09 -55.90 -14.41
C ARG A 409 40.02 -54.37 -14.34
N GLN A 410 39.68 -53.81 -13.18
CA GLN A 410 39.32 -52.39 -13.06
C GLN A 410 40.00 -51.66 -11.88
N SER A 411 40.94 -52.30 -11.18
CA SER A 411 41.66 -51.82 -9.97
C SER A 411 40.78 -51.58 -8.73
N GLU A 412 39.52 -51.21 -8.91
CA GLU A 412 38.50 -51.03 -7.87
C GLU A 412 37.09 -51.29 -8.42
N GLY A 413 36.10 -51.52 -7.55
CA GLY A 413 34.72 -51.67 -7.99
C GLY A 413 33.75 -52.09 -6.88
N TYR A 414 32.45 -52.04 -7.21
CA TYR A 414 31.37 -52.52 -6.35
C TYR A 414 30.98 -53.96 -6.71
N ILE A 415 30.61 -54.74 -5.69
CA ILE A 415 30.18 -56.13 -5.86
C ILE A 415 29.16 -56.52 -4.79
N ASP A 416 28.10 -57.20 -5.22
CA ASP A 416 27.06 -57.74 -4.34
C ASP A 416 27.30 -59.22 -4.02
N TYR A 417 27.08 -59.60 -2.77
CA TYR A 417 27.19 -60.97 -2.28
C TYR A 417 26.35 -61.18 -1.03
N VAL A 418 26.16 -62.44 -0.64
CA VAL A 418 25.52 -62.75 0.64
C VAL A 418 26.61 -63.01 1.67
N TRP A 419 26.53 -62.30 2.79
CA TRP A 419 27.50 -62.44 3.88
C TRP A 419 26.82 -62.47 5.22
N GLN A 420 27.56 -62.93 6.23
CA GLN A 420 27.05 -62.89 7.60
C GLN A 420 26.81 -61.45 8.05
N TRP A 421 25.86 -61.28 8.95
CA TRP A 421 25.52 -60.00 9.55
C TRP A 421 26.54 -59.60 10.61
N LYS A 422 27.51 -58.76 10.23
CA LYS A 422 28.48 -58.16 11.16
C LYS A 422 29.18 -59.25 12.00
N ASP A 423 28.90 -59.30 13.30
CA ASP A 423 29.42 -60.24 14.29
C ASP A 423 28.57 -61.51 14.48
N ASP A 424 27.41 -61.61 13.82
CA ASP A 424 26.50 -62.77 13.86
C ASP A 424 26.74 -63.70 12.67
N PRO A 425 27.36 -64.88 12.89
CA PRO A 425 27.68 -65.83 11.83
C PRO A 425 26.47 -66.62 11.27
N ASP A 426 25.35 -66.68 12.01
CA ASP A 426 24.18 -67.50 11.65
C ASP A 426 23.16 -66.70 10.83
N ARG A 427 23.25 -65.36 10.85
CA ARG A 427 22.39 -64.46 10.07
C ARG A 427 23.07 -64.07 8.75
N LEU A 428 22.54 -64.55 7.62
CA LEU A 428 23.06 -64.25 6.28
C LEU A 428 22.19 -63.20 5.58
N GLU A 429 22.82 -62.14 5.08
CA GLU A 429 22.14 -60.96 4.54
C GLU A 429 22.82 -60.49 3.23
N PRO A 430 22.07 -59.94 2.27
CA PRO A 430 22.66 -59.32 1.07
C PRO A 430 23.52 -58.11 1.44
N LYS A 431 24.77 -58.12 0.99
CA LYS A 431 25.77 -57.09 1.24
C LYS A 431 26.37 -56.63 -0.09
N GLU A 432 26.45 -55.31 -0.26
CA GLU A 432 27.20 -54.70 -1.36
C GLU A 432 28.47 -54.08 -0.78
N SER A 433 29.60 -54.35 -1.42
CA SER A 433 30.89 -53.83 -0.97
C SER A 433 31.65 -53.16 -2.08
N PHE A 434 32.45 -52.18 -1.69
CA PHE A 434 33.45 -51.59 -2.54
C PHE A 434 34.81 -52.21 -2.19
N VAL A 435 35.52 -52.69 -3.21
CA VAL A 435 36.85 -53.30 -3.07
C VAL A 435 37.87 -52.55 -3.91
N LYS A 436 39.09 -52.45 -3.42
CA LYS A 436 40.18 -51.72 -4.08
C LYS A 436 41.52 -52.43 -3.90
N LEU A 437 42.30 -52.49 -4.98
CA LEU A 437 43.64 -53.05 -4.97
C LEU A 437 44.68 -52.02 -4.48
N PHE A 438 45.45 -52.42 -3.48
CA PHE A 438 46.69 -51.78 -3.10
C PHE A 438 47.87 -52.52 -3.76
N GLU A 439 48.23 -52.04 -4.95
CA GLU A 439 49.24 -52.67 -5.82
C GLU A 439 50.58 -53.00 -5.14
N PRO A 440 51.18 -52.15 -4.27
CA PRO A 440 52.51 -52.42 -3.72
C PRO A 440 52.62 -53.73 -2.94
N TRP A 441 51.54 -54.13 -2.28
CA TRP A 441 51.48 -55.37 -1.51
C TRP A 441 50.64 -56.46 -2.14
N GLY A 442 49.96 -56.19 -3.26
CA GLY A 442 48.99 -57.10 -3.86
C GLY A 442 47.73 -57.29 -3.01
N TRP A 443 47.48 -56.39 -2.06
CA TRP A 443 46.38 -56.53 -1.11
C TRP A 443 45.10 -55.89 -1.64
N ILE A 444 43.99 -56.58 -1.47
CA ILE A 444 42.66 -56.08 -1.79
C ILE A 444 42.00 -55.75 -0.46
N ILE A 445 41.60 -54.50 -0.31
CA ILE A 445 40.84 -54.04 0.85
C ILE A 445 39.40 -53.78 0.44
N GLY A 446 38.47 -54.18 1.30
CA GLY A 446 37.05 -53.97 1.07
C GLY A 446 36.31 -53.53 2.31
N THR A 447 35.21 -52.83 2.07
CA THR A 447 34.18 -52.52 3.07
C THR A 447 32.81 -52.46 2.40
N GLY A 448 31.72 -52.63 3.15
CA GLY A 448 30.39 -52.68 2.54
C GLY A 448 29.23 -52.27 3.44
N ILE A 449 28.05 -52.27 2.84
CA ILE A 449 26.75 -52.00 3.46
C ILE A 449 25.81 -53.17 3.23
N TYR A 450 24.91 -53.42 4.18
CA TYR A 450 23.86 -54.41 4.02
C TYR A 450 22.66 -53.77 3.31
N ILE A 451 22.20 -54.40 2.23
CA ILE A 451 21.14 -53.86 1.39
C ILE A 451 19.81 -53.83 2.15
N ASP A 452 19.56 -54.81 3.01
CA ASP A 452 18.31 -54.87 3.76
C ASP A 452 18.20 -53.81 4.87
N ASP A 453 19.32 -53.38 5.48
CA ASP A 453 19.32 -52.20 6.36
C ASP A 453 18.93 -50.93 5.60
N VAL A 454 19.43 -50.78 4.38
CA VAL A 454 19.10 -49.63 3.52
C VAL A 454 17.64 -49.69 3.10
N ASN A 455 17.12 -50.86 2.75
CA ASN A 455 15.71 -51.05 2.40
C ASN A 455 14.76 -50.77 3.57
N LEU A 456 15.14 -51.15 4.80
CA LEU A 456 14.35 -50.84 6.01
C LEU A 456 14.35 -49.34 6.32
N GLU A 457 15.48 -48.65 6.14
CA GLU A 457 15.56 -47.18 6.22
C GLU A 457 14.66 -46.52 5.17
N ILE A 458 14.71 -47.01 3.93
CA ILE A 458 13.86 -46.55 2.82
C ILE A 458 12.38 -46.74 3.15
N ALA A 459 11.95 -47.93 3.56
CA ALA A 459 10.56 -48.23 3.85
C ALA A 459 9.99 -47.37 4.99
N LYS A 460 10.81 -47.05 6.00
CA LYS A 460 10.43 -46.13 7.08
C LYS A 460 10.20 -44.72 6.55
N ILE A 461 11.11 -44.22 5.71
CA ILE A 461 11.01 -42.89 5.11
C ILE A 461 9.84 -42.82 4.13
N GLU A 462 9.62 -43.86 3.32
CA GLU A 462 8.48 -43.99 2.42
C GLU A 462 7.16 -43.89 3.18
N LYS A 463 7.05 -44.60 4.30
CA LYS A 463 5.88 -44.52 5.19
C LYS A 463 5.68 -43.12 5.76
N ASP A 464 6.74 -42.45 6.19
CA ASP A 464 6.66 -41.10 6.75
C ASP A 464 6.24 -40.07 5.69
N ILE A 465 6.81 -40.17 4.48
CA ILE A 465 6.43 -39.34 3.32
C ILE A 465 4.97 -39.59 2.95
N THR A 466 4.54 -40.85 2.88
CA THR A 466 3.16 -41.23 2.54
C THR A 466 2.18 -40.71 3.59
N THR A 467 2.46 -40.93 4.87
CA THR A 467 1.61 -40.48 5.99
C THR A 467 1.47 -38.96 5.98
N THR A 468 2.58 -38.25 5.82
CA THR A 468 2.59 -36.78 5.74
C THR A 468 1.78 -36.29 4.55
N SER A 469 1.91 -36.93 3.39
CA SER A 469 1.18 -36.56 2.15
C SER A 469 -0.32 -36.78 2.27
N VAL A 470 -0.75 -37.84 2.96
CA VAL A 470 -2.17 -38.09 3.27
C VAL A 470 -2.70 -37.04 4.23
N ILE A 471 -1.96 -36.71 5.30
CA ILE A 471 -2.36 -35.66 6.26
C ILE A 471 -2.52 -34.31 5.54
N VAL A 472 -1.57 -33.94 4.69
CA VAL A 472 -1.64 -32.70 3.89
C VAL A 472 -2.86 -32.72 2.97
N SER A 473 -3.15 -33.85 2.32
CA SER A 473 -4.32 -34.00 1.44
C SER A 473 -5.63 -33.84 2.21
N VAL A 474 -5.74 -34.41 3.41
CA VAL A 474 -6.92 -34.24 4.28
C VAL A 474 -7.09 -32.79 4.71
N ILE A 475 -6.00 -32.10 5.09
CA ILE A 475 -6.04 -30.67 5.44
C ILE A 475 -6.51 -29.83 4.25
N ILE A 476 -6.02 -30.11 3.04
CA ILE A 476 -6.47 -29.43 1.82
C ILE A 476 -7.97 -29.66 1.59
N ILE A 477 -8.46 -30.89 1.73
CA ILE A 477 -9.90 -31.20 1.59
C ILE A 477 -10.74 -30.41 2.60
N LEU A 478 -10.30 -30.32 3.87
CA LEU A 478 -11.00 -29.56 4.90
C LEU A 478 -11.00 -28.05 4.62
N LEU A 479 -9.87 -27.50 4.17
CA LEU A 479 -9.79 -26.09 3.76
C LEU A 479 -10.72 -25.80 2.58
N LEU A 480 -10.84 -26.71 1.61
CA LEU A 480 -11.74 -26.55 0.47
C LEU A 480 -13.21 -26.60 0.89
N LEU A 481 -13.56 -27.49 1.81
CA LEU A 481 -14.90 -27.54 2.40
C LEU A 481 -15.23 -26.23 3.13
N TYR A 482 -14.27 -25.69 3.86
CA TYR A 482 -14.41 -24.41 4.55
C TYR A 482 -14.56 -23.22 3.59
N VAL A 483 -13.73 -23.15 2.53
CA VAL A 483 -13.85 -22.12 1.49
C VAL A 483 -15.18 -22.21 0.76
N LEU A 484 -15.67 -23.42 0.48
CA LEU A 484 -17.00 -23.62 -0.09
C LEU A 484 -18.09 -23.06 0.82
N GLN A 485 -18.02 -23.37 2.12
CA GLN A 485 -18.98 -22.88 3.10
C GLN A 485 -18.96 -21.35 3.19
N GLN A 486 -17.77 -20.76 3.22
CA GLN A 486 -17.57 -19.30 3.26
C GLN A 486 -18.00 -18.60 1.98
N SER A 487 -17.71 -19.18 0.81
CA SER A 487 -18.20 -18.65 -0.47
C SER A 487 -19.73 -18.63 -0.52
N LEU A 488 -20.39 -19.66 0.01
CA LEU A 488 -21.84 -19.68 0.13
C LEU A 488 -22.36 -18.63 1.13
N GLN A 489 -21.62 -18.36 2.20
CA GLN A 489 -21.99 -17.38 3.23
C GLN A 489 -21.80 -15.93 2.75
N ILE A 490 -20.70 -15.65 2.05
CA ILE A 490 -20.45 -14.34 1.43
C ILE A 490 -21.47 -14.05 0.34
N GLU A 491 -21.78 -15.03 -0.51
CA GLU A 491 -22.79 -14.81 -1.56
C GLU A 491 -24.15 -14.49 -0.95
N LYS A 492 -24.49 -15.13 0.18
CA LYS A 492 -25.70 -14.79 0.95
C LYS A 492 -25.64 -13.37 1.53
N GLY A 493 -24.55 -12.99 2.19
CA GLY A 493 -24.39 -11.64 2.76
C GLY A 493 -24.34 -10.53 1.70
N ARG A 494 -23.78 -10.80 0.52
CA ARG A 494 -23.82 -9.89 -0.63
C ARG A 494 -25.25 -9.65 -1.08
N GLN A 495 -26.07 -10.69 -1.11
CA GLN A 495 -27.48 -10.59 -1.44
C GLN A 495 -28.24 -9.75 -0.40
N ASP A 496 -27.97 -9.97 0.89
CA ASP A 496 -28.60 -9.21 1.97
C ASP A 496 -28.26 -7.70 1.89
N VAL A 497 -27.01 -7.33 1.62
CA VAL A 497 -26.59 -5.91 1.46
C VAL A 497 -27.18 -5.27 0.21
N LEU A 498 -27.29 -6.02 -0.89
CA LEU A 498 -27.95 -5.52 -2.11
C LEU A 498 -29.44 -5.28 -1.88
N ASP A 499 -30.09 -6.15 -1.11
CA ASP A 499 -31.50 -6.00 -0.74
C ASP A 499 -31.70 -4.79 0.20
N GLU A 500 -30.80 -4.56 1.16
CA GLU A 500 -30.85 -3.42 2.09
C GLU A 500 -30.55 -2.07 1.40
N LEU A 501 -29.57 -2.04 0.48
CA LEU A 501 -29.29 -0.88 -0.36
C LEU A 501 -30.51 -0.54 -1.23
N LYS A 502 -31.14 -1.56 -1.82
CA LYS A 502 -32.35 -1.40 -2.61
C LYS A 502 -33.48 -0.83 -1.75
N GLU A 503 -33.68 -1.33 -0.54
CA GLU A 503 -34.69 -0.83 0.40
C GLU A 503 -34.44 0.64 0.81
N SER A 504 -33.19 1.03 1.09
CA SER A 504 -32.84 2.42 1.42
C SER A 504 -33.07 3.38 0.24
N THR A 505 -32.65 2.97 -0.96
CA THR A 505 -32.84 3.77 -2.18
C THR A 505 -34.33 3.91 -2.51
N GLU A 506 -35.12 2.84 -2.33
CA GLU A 506 -36.57 2.86 -2.48
C GLU A 506 -37.25 3.77 -1.44
N ARG A 507 -36.77 3.83 -0.19
CA ARG A 507 -37.28 4.78 0.82
C ARG A 507 -37.00 6.24 0.43
N TYR A 508 -35.80 6.58 -0.02
CA TYR A 508 -35.48 7.95 -0.48
C TYR A 508 -36.28 8.34 -1.72
N HIS A 509 -36.41 7.44 -2.70
CA HIS A 509 -37.29 7.65 -3.85
C HIS A 509 -38.74 7.83 -3.41
N SER A 510 -39.25 7.01 -2.48
CA SER A 510 -40.63 7.16 -2.00
C SER A 510 -40.91 8.52 -1.37
N VAL A 511 -39.95 9.11 -0.64
CA VAL A 511 -40.11 10.43 -0.04
C VAL A 511 -40.21 11.52 -1.12
N ILE A 512 -39.36 11.49 -2.13
CA ILE A 512 -39.36 12.47 -3.24
C ILE A 512 -40.59 12.29 -4.15
N GLU A 513 -41.01 11.05 -4.41
CA GLU A 513 -42.23 10.75 -5.19
C GLU A 513 -43.51 11.14 -4.44
N THR A 514 -43.48 11.21 -3.11
CA THR A 514 -44.63 11.70 -2.31
C THR A 514 -44.69 13.22 -2.18
N MET A 515 -43.69 13.97 -2.66
CA MET A 515 -43.75 15.44 -2.65
C MET A 515 -44.79 15.93 -3.66
N THR A 516 -45.64 16.85 -3.21
CA THR A 516 -46.70 17.46 -4.03
C THR A 516 -46.16 18.45 -5.07
N GLU A 517 -44.89 18.83 -4.98
CA GLU A 517 -44.21 19.71 -5.93
C GLU A 517 -43.48 18.90 -6.99
N GLY A 518 -43.55 19.35 -8.24
CA GLY A 518 -42.68 18.84 -9.30
C GLY A 518 -41.23 19.20 -8.99
N THR A 519 -40.33 18.22 -9.02
CA THR A 519 -38.89 18.43 -8.81
C THR A 519 -38.12 17.98 -10.04
N LEU A 520 -37.26 18.85 -10.58
CA LEU A 520 -36.35 18.57 -11.69
C LEU A 520 -34.91 18.87 -11.26
N LEU A 521 -34.03 17.88 -11.38
CA LEU A 521 -32.58 18.03 -11.18
C LEU A 521 -31.90 18.33 -12.52
N VAL A 522 -31.19 19.46 -12.56
CA VAL A 522 -30.41 19.89 -13.73
C VAL A 522 -28.94 20.00 -13.36
N ILE A 523 -28.06 19.33 -14.10
CA ILE A 523 -26.60 19.40 -13.93
C ILE A 523 -25.99 19.70 -15.29
N ASP A 524 -25.11 20.71 -15.39
CA ASP A 524 -24.49 21.15 -16.66
C ASP A 524 -25.51 21.44 -17.78
N ASN A 525 -26.64 22.07 -17.43
CA ASN A 525 -27.77 22.36 -18.32
C ASN A 525 -28.49 21.11 -18.89
N ARG A 526 -28.31 19.94 -18.25
CA ARG A 526 -28.93 18.66 -18.62
C ARG A 526 -29.94 18.22 -17.56
N CYS A 527 -31.13 17.83 -17.99
CA CYS A 527 -32.17 17.27 -17.13
C CYS A 527 -31.80 15.82 -16.75
N ARG A 528 -31.46 15.58 -15.48
CA ARG A 528 -30.95 14.27 -15.01
C ARG A 528 -32.01 13.43 -14.33
N TYR A 529 -32.91 14.06 -13.59
CA TYR A 529 -33.97 13.38 -12.85
C TYR A 529 -35.17 14.30 -12.70
N ALA A 530 -36.37 13.75 -12.76
CA ALA A 530 -37.61 14.43 -12.43
C ALA A 530 -38.55 13.47 -11.71
N ASN A 531 -39.25 13.94 -10.68
CA ASN A 531 -40.26 13.13 -10.00
C ASN A 531 -41.54 12.98 -10.84
N SER A 532 -42.43 12.04 -10.48
CA SER A 532 -43.66 11.75 -11.23
C SER A 532 -44.53 12.99 -11.44
N THR A 533 -44.61 13.87 -10.43
CA THR A 533 -45.38 15.11 -10.50
C THR A 533 -44.86 16.03 -11.61
N PHE A 534 -43.53 16.23 -11.71
CA PHE A 534 -42.92 17.06 -12.76
C PHE A 534 -43.04 16.42 -14.14
N ILE A 535 -42.85 15.10 -14.24
CA ILE A 535 -43.02 14.33 -15.48
C ILE A 535 -44.45 14.47 -16.04
N ASN A 536 -45.47 14.40 -15.17
CA ASN A 536 -46.86 14.58 -15.57
C ASN A 536 -47.14 16.01 -16.07
N MET A 537 -46.49 17.04 -15.52
CA MET A 537 -46.64 18.43 -15.97
C MET A 537 -46.09 18.62 -17.40
N ILE A 538 -44.93 18.02 -17.72
CA ILE A 538 -44.26 18.22 -19.02
C ILE A 538 -44.66 17.19 -20.09
N GLY A 539 -45.25 16.06 -19.69
CA GLY A 539 -45.79 15.05 -20.60
C GLY A 539 -44.77 14.18 -21.34
N TYR A 540 -43.47 14.34 -21.07
CA TYR A 540 -42.38 13.47 -21.53
C TYR A 540 -42.25 12.23 -20.64
N SER A 541 -41.64 11.13 -21.12
CA SER A 541 -41.32 9.99 -20.26
C SER A 541 -40.01 10.18 -19.48
N GLU A 542 -39.82 9.45 -18.38
CA GLU A 542 -38.58 9.44 -17.61
C GLU A 542 -37.36 9.11 -18.50
N SER A 543 -37.53 8.19 -19.45
CA SER A 543 -36.50 7.78 -20.40
C SER A 543 -36.15 8.85 -21.45
N GLN A 544 -37.03 9.82 -21.70
CA GLN A 544 -36.80 10.93 -22.63
C GLN A 544 -36.07 12.10 -21.98
N LEU A 545 -36.14 12.23 -20.65
CA LEU A 545 -35.63 13.36 -19.90
C LEU A 545 -34.13 13.69 -20.16
N PRO A 546 -33.20 12.71 -20.21
CA PRO A 546 -31.77 12.99 -20.40
C PRO A 546 -31.41 13.64 -21.75
N PHE A 547 -32.30 13.52 -22.73
CA PHE A 547 -32.15 14.04 -24.09
C PHE A 547 -32.74 15.44 -24.29
N LEU A 548 -33.41 15.98 -23.26
CA LEU A 548 -33.99 17.32 -23.26
C LEU A 548 -32.98 18.34 -22.70
N ASP A 549 -32.98 19.53 -23.28
CA ASP A 549 -32.38 20.73 -22.71
C ASP A 549 -33.38 21.43 -21.80
N LEU A 550 -32.89 22.25 -20.88
CA LEU A 550 -33.76 23.14 -20.11
C LEU A 550 -34.64 24.03 -20.99
N GLU A 551 -34.15 24.46 -22.16
CA GLU A 551 -34.92 25.27 -23.13
C GLU A 551 -36.11 24.53 -23.75
N ASP A 552 -36.12 23.20 -23.71
CA ASP A 552 -37.22 22.39 -24.24
C ASP A 552 -38.41 22.31 -23.26
N ILE A 553 -38.15 22.60 -21.99
CA ILE A 553 -39.11 22.50 -20.88
C ILE A 553 -39.47 23.89 -20.34
N LEU A 554 -38.51 24.81 -20.34
CA LEU A 554 -38.66 26.17 -19.82
C LEU A 554 -38.54 27.18 -20.99
N PRO A 555 -39.66 27.62 -21.60
CA PRO A 555 -39.61 28.53 -22.73
C PRO A 555 -39.00 29.88 -22.31
N ARG A 556 -38.29 30.54 -23.24
CA ARG A 556 -37.73 31.89 -23.05
C ARG A 556 -38.82 32.97 -23.26
N SER A 557 -39.86 32.94 -22.44
CA SER A 557 -40.91 33.96 -22.41
C SER A 557 -40.54 35.10 -21.44
N VAL A 558 -41.29 36.21 -21.49
CA VAL A 558 -41.07 37.38 -20.62
C VAL A 558 -41.27 37.01 -19.14
N GLU A 559 -42.20 36.09 -18.88
CA GLU A 559 -42.57 35.61 -17.56
C GLU A 559 -41.46 34.73 -16.95
N ASN A 560 -40.80 33.91 -17.77
CA ASN A 560 -39.67 33.07 -17.33
C ASN A 560 -38.33 33.82 -17.25
N GLN A 561 -38.30 35.12 -17.57
CA GLN A 561 -37.05 35.89 -17.66
C GLN A 561 -36.29 35.90 -16.32
N GLY A 562 -36.99 36.02 -15.19
CA GLY A 562 -36.35 36.00 -13.86
C GLY A 562 -35.66 34.68 -13.51
N ILE A 563 -36.19 33.55 -14.00
CA ILE A 563 -35.56 32.23 -13.85
C ILE A 563 -34.35 32.12 -14.79
N TRP A 564 -34.47 32.55 -16.04
CA TRP A 564 -33.36 32.54 -17.00
C TRP A 564 -32.20 33.45 -16.61
N GLU A 565 -32.47 34.60 -15.98
CA GLU A 565 -31.44 35.48 -15.41
C GLU A 565 -30.64 34.75 -14.32
N ASN A 566 -31.30 33.98 -13.45
CA ASN A 566 -30.62 33.18 -12.42
C ASN A 566 -29.85 31.98 -13.00
N VAL A 567 -30.36 31.32 -14.05
CA VAL A 567 -29.70 30.19 -14.72
C VAL A 567 -28.47 30.62 -15.52
N THR A 568 -28.48 31.83 -16.10
CA THR A 568 -27.39 32.35 -16.95
C THR A 568 -26.32 33.15 -16.20
N GLN A 569 -26.54 33.46 -14.93
CA GLN A 569 -25.62 34.26 -14.12
C GLN A 569 -24.43 33.44 -13.59
N THR A 570 -23.22 33.77 -14.04
CA THR A 570 -21.96 33.10 -13.63
C THR A 570 -21.35 33.65 -12.32
N ASP A 571 -21.87 34.75 -11.78
CA ASP A 571 -21.40 35.35 -10.51
C ASP A 571 -22.30 34.90 -9.34
N PRO A 572 -21.81 34.04 -8.43
CA PRO A 572 -22.61 33.50 -7.31
C PRO A 572 -23.22 34.57 -6.40
N LYS A 573 -22.67 35.79 -6.40
CA LYS A 573 -23.11 36.90 -5.54
C LYS A 573 -24.32 37.67 -6.07
N LYS A 574 -24.75 37.42 -7.31
CA LYS A 574 -25.89 38.11 -7.94
C LYS A 574 -27.09 37.21 -8.21
N ILE A 575 -27.05 35.96 -7.75
CA ILE A 575 -28.11 34.99 -7.99
C ILE A 575 -29.10 35.02 -6.83
N THR A 576 -30.36 35.35 -7.12
CA THR A 576 -31.46 35.33 -6.15
C THR A 576 -32.06 33.92 -6.10
N PHE A 577 -31.41 33.02 -5.35
CA PHE A 577 -31.90 31.66 -5.15
C PHE A 577 -33.06 31.59 -4.15
N GLY A 578 -33.97 30.63 -4.30
CA GLY A 578 -35.08 30.38 -3.37
C GLY A 578 -36.29 31.33 -3.46
N LYS A 579 -36.28 32.33 -4.35
CA LYS A 579 -37.46 33.18 -4.59
C LYS A 579 -38.38 32.50 -5.60
N ALA A 580 -39.62 32.24 -5.20
CA ALA A 580 -40.68 31.76 -6.07
C ALA A 580 -40.99 32.82 -7.15
N VAL A 581 -41.02 32.40 -8.42
CA VAL A 581 -41.36 33.23 -9.58
C VAL A 581 -42.50 32.57 -10.33
N ASP A 582 -43.52 33.34 -10.69
CA ASP A 582 -44.59 32.87 -11.57
C ASP A 582 -44.02 32.68 -12.98
N GLY A 583 -44.25 31.51 -13.57
CA GLY A 583 -43.70 31.16 -14.88
C GLY A 583 -44.44 30.02 -15.55
N TYR A 584 -44.01 29.71 -16.77
CA TYR A 584 -44.61 28.66 -17.58
C TYR A 584 -43.64 27.52 -17.82
N LEU A 585 -44.12 26.29 -17.67
CA LEU A 585 -43.46 25.11 -18.25
C LEU A 585 -44.09 24.78 -19.60
N GLN A 586 -43.30 24.33 -20.56
CA GLN A 586 -43.78 23.84 -21.85
C GLN A 586 -43.84 22.31 -21.84
N ASN A 587 -45.00 21.76 -22.19
CA ASN A 587 -45.17 20.33 -22.34
C ASN A 587 -44.76 19.83 -23.74
N LYS A 588 -44.68 18.51 -23.93
CA LYS A 588 -44.29 17.88 -25.22
C LYS A 588 -45.15 18.28 -26.42
N ASP A 589 -46.41 18.68 -26.19
CA ASP A 589 -47.36 19.07 -27.24
C ASP A 589 -47.29 20.59 -27.52
N GLY A 590 -46.37 21.29 -26.84
CA GLY A 590 -46.12 22.72 -26.99
C GLY A 590 -47.06 23.62 -26.17
N GLN A 591 -47.91 23.06 -25.31
CA GLN A 591 -48.80 23.82 -24.43
C GLN A 591 -48.06 24.31 -23.19
N LEU A 592 -48.50 25.46 -22.65
CA LEU A 592 -47.92 26.08 -21.46
C LEU A 592 -48.70 25.68 -20.20
N VAL A 593 -47.98 25.28 -19.16
CA VAL A 593 -48.49 24.94 -17.81
C VAL A 593 -48.10 26.07 -16.86
N ASP A 594 -49.08 26.64 -16.17
CA ASP A 594 -48.88 27.76 -15.24
C ASP A 594 -48.34 27.23 -13.89
N CYS A 595 -47.17 27.71 -13.49
CA CYS A 595 -46.42 27.15 -12.38
C CYS A 595 -45.73 28.23 -11.56
N ILE A 596 -45.68 28.02 -10.24
CA ILE A 596 -44.72 28.70 -9.40
C ILE A 596 -43.39 27.94 -9.48
N LEU A 597 -42.36 28.61 -9.97
CA LEU A 597 -41.03 28.05 -10.18
C LEU A 597 -40.04 28.54 -9.12
N MET A 598 -39.21 27.63 -8.60
CA MET A 598 -38.16 27.96 -7.63
C MET A 598 -36.87 27.21 -7.98
N LEU A 599 -35.74 27.90 -7.87
CA LEU A 599 -34.41 27.34 -8.14
C LEU A 599 -33.57 27.25 -6.88
N ASN A 600 -33.03 26.06 -6.61
CA ASN A 600 -32.10 25.78 -5.52
C ASN A 600 -30.78 25.21 -6.08
N PRO A 601 -29.61 25.79 -5.77
CA PRO A 601 -28.34 25.29 -6.29
C PRO A 601 -27.95 23.98 -5.60
N ILE A 602 -27.27 23.11 -6.35
CA ILE A 602 -26.64 21.90 -5.82
C ILE A 602 -25.22 21.77 -6.38
N GLN A 603 -24.28 21.42 -5.50
CA GLN A 603 -22.91 21.13 -5.90
C GLN A 603 -22.68 19.62 -5.81
N TYR A 604 -22.41 18.99 -6.95
CA TYR A 604 -22.22 17.54 -7.02
C TYR A 604 -20.86 17.26 -7.67
N VAL A 605 -19.91 16.74 -6.88
CA VAL A 605 -18.60 16.22 -7.34
C VAL A 605 -17.97 17.06 -8.47
N ASN A 606 -17.58 18.31 -8.16
CA ASN A 606 -16.99 19.28 -9.10
C ASN A 606 -17.88 19.76 -10.27
N GLN A 607 -19.18 19.44 -10.29
CA GLN A 607 -20.15 19.96 -11.26
C GLN A 607 -21.19 20.87 -10.58
N ASN A 608 -21.56 21.94 -11.28
CA ASN A 608 -22.56 22.89 -10.82
C ASN A 608 -23.93 22.49 -11.37
N GLY A 609 -24.90 22.28 -10.49
CA GLY A 609 -26.28 21.97 -10.84
C GLY A 609 -27.27 22.80 -10.06
N PHE A 610 -28.54 22.64 -10.37
CA PHE A 610 -29.65 23.20 -9.61
C PHE A 610 -30.85 22.26 -9.65
N ILE A 611 -31.67 22.37 -8.62
CA ILE A 611 -32.98 21.75 -8.52
C ILE A 611 -34.00 22.83 -8.87
N LEU A 612 -34.80 22.59 -9.90
CA LEU A 612 -35.98 23.37 -10.25
C LEU A 612 -37.19 22.70 -9.60
N LEU A 613 -37.82 23.41 -8.67
CA LEU A 613 -39.12 23.06 -8.11
C LEU A 613 -40.21 23.78 -8.91
N ALA A 614 -41.23 23.05 -9.32
CA ALA A 614 -42.40 23.57 -10.02
C ALA A 614 -43.66 23.15 -9.29
N ARG A 615 -44.44 24.13 -8.85
CA ARG A 615 -45.74 23.90 -8.23
C ARG A 615 -46.83 24.36 -9.19
N ASP A 616 -47.64 23.41 -9.64
CA ASP A 616 -48.82 23.67 -10.46
C ASP A 616 -49.87 24.43 -9.62
N ILE A 617 -50.31 25.57 -10.13
CA ILE A 617 -51.32 26.43 -9.48
C ILE A 617 -52.71 26.30 -10.10
N THR A 618 -52.89 25.36 -11.03
CA THR A 618 -54.14 25.14 -11.75
C THR A 618 -55.23 24.51 -10.86
N HIS A 619 -54.88 23.96 -9.68
CA HIS A 619 -55.85 23.41 -8.73
C HIS A 619 -55.51 23.67 -7.24
N GLN A 620 -56.43 24.38 -6.56
CA GLN A 620 -56.70 24.43 -5.11
C GLN A 620 -55.87 25.35 -4.17
N SER A 621 -56.50 26.49 -3.89
CA SER A 621 -56.70 27.06 -2.55
C SER A 621 -57.29 26.05 -1.54
N ILE A 622 -56.74 25.97 -0.31
CA ILE A 622 -57.36 25.73 1.03
C ILE A 622 -56.42 24.92 1.96
N LEU A 623 -56.32 25.37 3.23
CA LEU A 623 -55.74 24.78 4.47
C LEU A 623 -54.29 25.15 4.88
N ILE A 624 -54.19 26.22 5.69
CA ILE A 624 -53.12 26.42 6.68
C ILE A 624 -53.79 26.49 8.07
N ALA A 625 -53.37 25.63 9.01
CA ALA A 625 -53.64 25.78 10.44
C ALA A 625 -52.40 25.34 11.25
N SER A 626 -52.06 26.14 12.25
CA SER A 626 -50.73 26.36 12.80
C SER A 626 -50.58 25.91 14.27
N ASP A 627 -50.59 24.59 14.55
CA ASP A 627 -50.48 24.13 15.96
C ASP A 627 -49.61 22.87 16.19
N GLY A 628 -49.03 22.28 15.13
CA GLY A 628 -48.21 21.07 15.24
C GLY A 628 -46.72 21.31 15.50
N LEU A 629 -46.17 22.45 15.05
CA LEU A 629 -44.71 22.69 15.06
C LEU A 629 -44.16 23.05 16.45
N SER A 630 -44.94 23.74 17.26
CA SER A 630 -44.50 24.39 18.51
C SER A 630 -44.07 23.39 19.60
N LYS A 631 -44.62 22.17 19.58
CA LYS A 631 -44.29 21.12 20.58
C LYS A 631 -42.99 20.38 20.27
N ALA A 632 -42.59 20.27 19.00
CA ALA A 632 -41.36 19.57 18.61
C ALA A 632 -40.10 20.42 18.92
N VAL A 633 -40.18 21.74 18.72
CA VAL A 633 -39.06 22.68 18.85
C VAL A 633 -38.57 22.86 20.30
N ASN A 634 -39.43 22.64 21.29
CA ASN A 634 -39.08 22.81 22.72
C ASN A 634 -38.28 21.64 23.32
N SER A 635 -37.95 20.60 22.54
CA SER A 635 -37.24 19.40 23.01
C SER A 635 -35.76 19.32 22.61
N ILE A 636 -35.23 20.36 21.97
CA ILE A 636 -33.89 20.37 21.35
C ILE A 636 -32.91 21.22 22.19
N ASP A 637 -31.72 20.68 22.48
CA ASP A 637 -30.63 21.35 23.22
C ASP A 637 -29.90 22.45 22.42
N VAL A 638 -30.55 23.02 21.40
CA VAL A 638 -30.03 24.11 20.55
C VAL A 638 -31.01 25.26 20.65
N GLY A 639 -30.50 26.48 20.81
CA GLY A 639 -31.33 27.66 20.86
C GLY A 639 -31.98 27.92 19.51
N VAL A 640 -33.30 27.99 19.45
CA VAL A 640 -34.06 28.33 18.23
C VAL A 640 -34.84 29.61 18.51
N PHE A 641 -34.73 30.59 17.61
CA PHE A 641 -35.41 31.86 17.77
C PHE A 641 -36.06 32.38 16.49
N ARG A 642 -37.06 33.23 16.68
CA ARG A 642 -37.70 34.06 15.66
C ARG A 642 -37.77 35.48 16.20
N ALA A 643 -37.24 36.45 15.48
CA ALA A 643 -37.16 37.86 15.87
C ALA A 643 -37.74 38.77 14.78
N ARG A 644 -38.27 39.93 15.16
CA ARG A 644 -38.77 40.93 14.22
C ARG A 644 -37.59 41.69 13.62
N ALA A 645 -37.57 41.91 12.31
CA ALA A 645 -36.49 42.62 11.59
C ALA A 645 -36.50 44.17 11.80
N VAL A 646 -36.68 44.61 13.04
CA VAL A 646 -36.59 46.01 13.49
C VAL A 646 -35.19 46.34 14.02
N ARG A 647 -34.88 47.61 14.28
CA ARG A 647 -33.54 48.11 14.64
C ARG A 647 -32.83 47.40 15.81
N ARG A 648 -33.54 46.69 16.69
CA ARG A 648 -32.94 45.86 17.75
C ARG A 648 -33.12 44.35 17.58
N GLY A 649 -33.93 43.90 16.61
CA GLY A 649 -34.21 42.48 16.43
C GLY A 649 -35.00 41.85 17.58
N VAL A 650 -36.14 42.41 17.98
CA VAL A 650 -36.90 41.94 19.17
C VAL A 650 -37.37 40.50 18.97
N PHE A 651 -37.07 39.60 19.91
CA PHE A 651 -37.51 38.20 19.82
C PHE A 651 -39.04 38.11 19.91
N LEU A 652 -39.64 37.41 18.95
CA LEU A 652 -41.04 37.03 18.92
C LEU A 652 -41.23 35.67 19.62
N GLU A 653 -40.34 34.73 19.34
CA GLU A 653 -40.29 33.39 19.94
C GLU A 653 -38.83 33.00 20.17
N ILE A 654 -38.54 32.41 21.32
CA ILE A 654 -37.24 31.80 21.62
C ILE A 654 -37.48 30.60 22.53
N ASN A 655 -36.87 29.46 22.21
CA ASN A 655 -37.00 28.25 23.03
C ASN A 655 -36.15 28.36 24.31
N PRO A 656 -36.37 27.50 25.33
CA PRO A 656 -35.65 27.57 26.60
C PRO A 656 -34.12 27.48 26.47
N ALA A 657 -33.61 26.69 25.51
CA ALA A 657 -32.19 26.54 25.23
C ALA A 657 -31.56 27.81 24.65
N GLY A 658 -32.30 28.60 23.86
CA GLY A 658 -31.83 29.89 23.35
C GLY A 658 -31.90 30.98 24.42
N TYR A 659 -32.92 30.92 25.28
CA TYR A 659 -33.11 31.91 26.34
C TYR A 659 -32.02 31.83 27.43
N SER A 660 -31.51 30.64 27.73
CA SER A 660 -30.42 30.45 28.70
C SER A 660 -29.10 31.09 28.27
N LEU A 661 -28.85 31.18 26.96
CA LEU A 661 -27.63 31.75 26.35
C LEU A 661 -27.59 33.28 26.34
N LEU A 662 -28.70 33.96 26.66
CA LEU A 662 -28.76 35.42 26.74
C LEU A 662 -28.03 35.95 27.99
N PRO A 663 -27.47 37.17 27.97
CA PRO A 663 -26.86 37.80 29.15
C PRO A 663 -27.87 37.98 30.30
N ASP A 664 -27.41 37.84 31.54
CA ASP A 664 -28.28 37.86 32.73
C ASP A 664 -28.98 39.21 32.97
N GLU A 665 -28.37 40.31 32.52
CA GLU A 665 -28.94 41.65 32.56
C GLU A 665 -30.24 41.77 31.74
N CYS A 666 -30.42 40.89 30.74
CA CYS A 666 -31.59 40.84 29.86
C CYS A 666 -32.69 39.89 30.34
N LYS A 667 -32.48 39.15 31.44
CA LYS A 667 -33.43 38.18 32.02
C LYS A 667 -34.29 38.76 33.16
N THR A 668 -34.30 40.08 33.34
CA THR A 668 -35.05 40.78 34.40
C THR A 668 -36.55 40.91 34.09
N GLU A 669 -37.41 40.81 35.11
CA GLU A 669 -38.88 40.95 34.95
C GLU A 669 -39.24 42.32 34.35
N GLY A 670 -39.68 42.32 33.08
CA GLY A 670 -40.18 43.50 32.38
C GLY A 670 -39.39 43.94 31.15
N ALA A 671 -38.22 43.36 30.86
CA ALA A 671 -37.44 43.65 29.65
C ALA A 671 -37.78 42.66 28.51
N GLN A 672 -38.04 43.17 27.29
CA GLN A 672 -38.13 42.33 26.09
C GLN A 672 -36.73 42.09 25.51
N PRO A 673 -36.20 40.85 25.53
CA PRO A 673 -34.89 40.56 24.98
C PRO A 673 -34.90 40.70 23.45
N ALA A 674 -33.76 41.13 22.90
CA ALA A 674 -33.60 41.37 21.48
C ALA A 674 -32.26 40.80 20.98
N LEU A 675 -32.20 40.53 19.67
CA LEU A 675 -31.03 39.96 19.01
C LEU A 675 -29.78 40.85 19.16
N ALA A 676 -29.97 42.17 19.23
CA ALA A 676 -28.90 43.13 19.48
C ALA A 676 -28.19 42.92 20.83
N ASP A 677 -28.86 42.28 21.79
CA ASP A 677 -28.31 42.06 23.13
C ASP A 677 -27.27 40.91 23.15
N LEU A 678 -27.07 40.20 22.03
CA LEU A 678 -26.02 39.20 21.83
C LEU A 678 -24.69 39.79 21.31
N PHE A 679 -24.66 41.09 21.01
CA PHE A 679 -23.51 41.75 20.39
C PHE A 679 -22.86 42.71 21.39
N HIS A 680 -21.54 42.92 21.26
CA HIS A 680 -20.82 43.75 22.22
C HIS A 680 -21.13 45.24 22.06
N ASP A 681 -21.36 45.68 20.82
CA ASP A 681 -21.73 47.06 20.51
C ASP A 681 -22.72 47.16 19.33
N ALA A 682 -23.29 48.36 19.16
CA ALA A 682 -24.24 48.64 18.10
C ALA A 682 -23.63 48.56 16.70
N VAL A 683 -22.31 48.73 16.55
CA VAL A 683 -21.61 48.68 15.27
C VAL A 683 -21.49 47.24 14.78
N GLU A 684 -21.16 46.31 15.67
CA GLU A 684 -21.07 44.88 15.41
C GLU A 684 -22.44 44.31 15.02
N PHE A 685 -23.49 44.73 15.72
CA PHE A 685 -24.87 44.40 15.35
C PHE A 685 -25.26 44.99 13.99
N ASP A 686 -24.96 46.26 13.72
CA ASP A 686 -25.26 46.89 12.43
C ASP A 686 -24.51 46.19 11.28
N GLN A 687 -23.27 45.74 11.51
CA GLN A 687 -22.52 44.93 10.55
C GLN A 687 -23.15 43.55 10.31
N PHE A 688 -23.61 42.90 11.38
CA PHE A 688 -24.35 41.64 11.27
C PHE A 688 -25.65 41.81 10.48
N ILE A 689 -26.45 42.83 10.79
CA ILE A 689 -27.68 43.14 10.05
C ILE A 689 -27.36 43.51 8.59
N HIS A 690 -26.26 44.23 8.34
CA HIS A 690 -25.84 44.53 6.97
C HIS A 690 -25.47 43.25 6.20
N LYS A 691 -24.67 42.35 6.80
CA LYS A 691 -24.34 41.04 6.21
C LYS A 691 -25.58 40.19 5.99
N LEU A 692 -26.50 40.18 6.95
CA LEU A 692 -27.74 39.42 6.89
C LEU A 692 -28.67 39.96 5.80
N ARG A 693 -28.75 41.28 5.62
CA ARG A 693 -29.49 41.92 4.51
C ARG A 693 -28.83 41.71 3.15
N GLN A 694 -27.50 41.66 3.10
CA GLN A 694 -26.74 41.47 1.87
C GLN A 694 -26.79 40.02 1.38
N ASN A 695 -26.66 39.05 2.28
CA ASN A 695 -26.47 37.64 1.96
C ASN A 695 -27.75 36.79 2.17
N GLY A 696 -28.81 37.35 2.77
CA GLY A 696 -30.04 36.65 3.13
C GLY A 696 -29.91 35.69 4.32
N GLN A 697 -28.69 35.21 4.59
CA GLN A 697 -28.35 34.36 5.71
C GLN A 697 -26.94 34.63 6.24
N VAL A 698 -26.71 34.27 7.50
CA VAL A 698 -25.43 34.27 8.20
C VAL A 698 -25.31 32.92 8.90
N ASN A 699 -24.24 32.17 8.65
CA ASN A 699 -24.02 30.86 9.26
C ASN A 699 -22.81 30.91 10.21
N ASP A 700 -22.96 30.29 11.38
CA ASP A 700 -21.91 30.04 12.37
C ASP A 700 -21.09 31.28 12.77
N LEU A 701 -21.74 32.44 12.90
CA LEU A 701 -21.09 33.66 13.40
C LEU A 701 -20.77 33.48 14.89
N ILE A 702 -19.48 33.44 15.23
CA ILE A 702 -19.04 33.27 16.60
C ILE A 702 -19.11 34.62 17.34
N LEU A 703 -19.97 34.69 18.34
CA LEU A 703 -20.14 35.82 19.25
C LEU A 703 -19.51 35.51 20.61
N LYS A 704 -18.81 36.48 21.19
CA LYS A 704 -18.25 36.38 22.53
C LYS A 704 -19.16 37.11 23.51
N LEU A 705 -19.80 36.35 24.40
CA LEU A 705 -20.67 36.86 25.43
C LEU A 705 -19.96 36.82 26.78
N ASP A 706 -20.14 37.85 27.60
CA ASP A 706 -19.67 37.91 28.99
C ASP A 706 -20.89 37.88 29.92
N PRO A 707 -21.24 36.72 30.53
CA PRO A 707 -22.44 36.60 31.36
C PRO A 707 -22.32 37.25 32.76
N GLY A 708 -21.23 37.96 33.07
CA GLY A 708 -21.05 38.61 34.38
C GLY A 708 -20.68 37.66 35.54
N ASN A 709 -20.60 36.35 35.30
CA ASN A 709 -20.08 35.35 36.23
C ASN A 709 -19.12 34.37 35.51
N PHE A 710 -17.81 34.62 35.64
CA PHE A 710 -16.67 33.74 35.33
C PHE A 710 -16.82 32.68 34.22
N GLU A 711 -16.70 33.12 32.95
CA GLU A 711 -15.96 32.54 31.81
C GLU A 711 -16.59 33.08 30.50
N SER A 712 -15.76 33.56 29.57
CA SER A 712 -16.26 34.10 28.29
C SER A 712 -16.90 33.01 27.45
N LEU A 713 -18.19 33.14 27.16
CA LEU A 713 -18.97 32.18 26.37
C LEU A 713 -18.79 32.50 24.88
N ASN A 714 -18.47 31.51 24.05
CA ASN A 714 -18.50 31.64 22.60
C ASN A 714 -19.77 30.98 22.06
N VAL A 715 -20.66 31.78 21.48
CA VAL A 715 -21.94 31.31 20.92
C VAL A 715 -21.89 31.44 19.41
N ALA A 716 -22.14 30.33 18.70
CA ALA A 716 -22.35 30.33 17.26
C ALA A 716 -23.79 30.75 16.96
N LEU A 717 -23.95 31.81 16.18
CA LEU A 717 -25.22 32.35 15.69
C LEU A 717 -25.36 32.05 14.18
N SER A 718 -26.42 31.33 13.82
CA SER A 718 -26.85 31.17 12.43
C SER A 718 -28.23 31.83 12.27
N ALA A 719 -28.41 32.71 11.29
CA ALA A 719 -29.64 33.49 11.12
C ALA A 719 -29.99 33.69 9.65
N ASN A 720 -31.28 33.66 9.34
CA ASN A 720 -31.87 33.86 8.03
C ASN A 720 -32.87 35.03 8.09
N LEU A 721 -32.93 35.83 7.03
CA LEU A 721 -33.83 36.98 6.91
C LEU A 721 -34.99 36.70 5.95
N GLU A 722 -36.21 36.78 6.48
CA GLU A 722 -37.46 36.71 5.72
C GLU A 722 -37.92 38.12 5.34
N LEU A 723 -38.28 38.31 4.07
CA LEU A 723 -38.81 39.56 3.51
C LEU A 723 -40.34 39.48 3.41
N ASP A 724 -41.05 40.61 3.55
CA ASP A 724 -42.49 40.72 3.30
C ASP A 724 -42.83 40.83 1.81
N GLU A 725 -44.14 40.86 1.49
CA GLU A 725 -44.67 40.98 0.12
C GLU A 725 -44.25 42.27 -0.61
N ALA A 726 -43.80 43.30 0.12
CA ALA A 726 -43.25 44.54 -0.43
C ALA A 726 -41.71 44.51 -0.58
N GLY A 727 -41.08 43.37 -0.28
CA GLY A 727 -39.63 43.17 -0.34
C GLY A 727 -38.87 43.81 0.81
N GLN A 728 -39.55 44.22 1.89
CA GLN A 728 -38.93 44.78 3.08
C GLN A 728 -38.63 43.69 4.13
N PRO A 729 -37.52 43.79 4.88
CA PRO A 729 -37.20 42.83 5.94
C PRO A 729 -38.30 42.75 7.01
N TYR A 730 -38.85 41.56 7.25
CA TYR A 730 -39.97 41.35 8.17
C TYR A 730 -39.59 40.50 9.39
N ILE A 731 -38.92 39.36 9.19
CA ILE A 731 -38.61 38.38 10.25
C ILE A 731 -37.17 37.86 10.12
N ILE A 732 -36.53 37.59 11.26
CA ILE A 732 -35.23 36.93 11.36
C ILE A 732 -35.45 35.59 12.09
N THR A 733 -35.09 34.47 11.49
CA THR A 733 -35.11 33.14 12.13
C THR A 733 -33.69 32.63 12.31
N GLY A 734 -33.40 31.92 13.40
CA GLY A 734 -32.03 31.49 13.63
C GLY A 734 -31.81 30.49 14.75
N LEU A 735 -30.55 30.03 14.83
CA LEU A 735 -30.02 29.06 15.76
C LEU A 735 -28.90 29.68 16.62
N LEU A 736 -28.85 29.30 17.90
CA LEU A 736 -27.82 29.66 18.86
C LEU A 736 -27.22 28.38 19.45
N LYS A 737 -25.89 28.25 19.42
CA LYS A 737 -25.17 27.08 19.95
C LYS A 737 -23.94 27.50 20.74
N ASP A 738 -23.77 26.97 21.95
CA ASP A 738 -22.53 27.12 22.70
C ASP A 738 -21.40 26.30 22.03
N VAL A 739 -20.31 26.99 21.67
CA VAL A 739 -19.10 26.40 21.06
C VAL A 739 -17.83 26.71 21.86
N THR A 740 -17.97 27.16 23.11
CA THR A 740 -16.88 27.64 23.96
C THR A 740 -15.75 26.62 24.11
N GLN A 741 -16.10 25.37 24.45
CA GLN A 741 -15.11 24.29 24.57
C GLN A 741 -14.47 23.95 23.22
N THR A 742 -15.27 23.87 22.16
CA THR A 742 -14.82 23.51 20.81
C THR A 742 -13.81 24.53 20.26
N GLN A 743 -14.07 25.83 20.42
CA GLN A 743 -13.21 26.89 19.88
C GLN A 743 -11.89 27.03 20.63
N LYS A 744 -11.92 26.84 21.96
CA LYS A 744 -10.71 26.82 22.80
C LYS A 744 -9.77 25.68 22.38
N LEU A 745 -10.33 24.49 22.17
CA LEU A 745 -9.58 23.30 21.74
C LEU A 745 -8.94 23.45 20.35
N LEU A 746 -9.65 24.07 19.39
CA LEU A 746 -9.14 24.28 18.03
C LEU A 746 -8.01 25.33 17.99
N THR A 747 -8.19 26.45 18.67
CA THR A 747 -7.21 27.56 18.70
C THR A 747 -5.92 27.13 19.40
N ASP A 748 -6.03 26.40 20.52
CA ASP A 748 -4.88 25.87 21.23
C ASP A 748 -4.10 24.86 20.37
N ARG A 749 -4.80 24.05 19.56
CA ARG A 749 -4.19 23.07 18.65
C ARG A 749 -3.42 23.74 17.51
N GLU A 750 -4.04 24.68 16.79
CA GLU A 750 -3.41 25.36 15.65
C GLU A 750 -2.23 26.24 16.07
N GLY A 751 -2.35 26.93 17.22
CA GLY A 751 -1.26 27.72 17.78
C GLY A 751 -0.05 26.90 18.19
N LEU A 752 -0.26 25.66 18.64
CA LEU A 752 0.81 24.71 18.97
C LEU A 752 1.47 24.17 17.69
N ILE A 753 0.68 23.77 16.69
CA ILE A 753 1.16 23.18 15.42
C ILE A 753 2.03 24.17 14.64
N ASN A 754 1.56 25.40 14.44
CA ASN A 754 2.29 26.39 13.64
C ASN A 754 3.61 26.80 14.31
N LYS A 755 3.63 26.87 15.64
CA LYS A 755 4.88 27.07 16.38
C LYS A 755 5.78 25.84 16.22
N LEU A 756 5.28 24.62 16.44
CA LEU A 756 6.08 23.39 16.38
C LEU A 756 6.70 23.18 14.99
N GLN A 757 5.97 23.44 13.91
CA GLN A 757 6.45 23.33 12.53
C GLN A 757 7.63 24.27 12.22
N ALA A 758 7.53 25.56 12.58
CA ALA A 758 8.55 26.56 12.24
C ALA A 758 9.91 26.29 12.89
N SER A 759 9.95 25.63 14.05
CA SER A 759 11.20 25.40 14.77
C SER A 759 11.74 23.99 14.67
N LEU A 760 10.89 23.00 14.38
CA LEU A 760 11.37 21.67 14.01
C LEU A 760 12.11 21.69 12.67
N LEU A 761 11.69 22.52 11.71
CA LEU A 761 12.41 22.70 10.45
C LEU A 761 13.82 23.27 10.66
N PHE A 762 14.03 24.16 11.64
CA PHE A 762 15.34 24.76 11.92
C PHE A 762 16.33 23.78 12.58
N PHE A 763 15.88 22.93 13.52
CA PHE A 763 16.77 21.97 14.20
C PHE A 763 17.34 20.90 13.27
N HIS A 764 16.65 20.60 12.16
CA HIS A 764 17.06 19.65 11.14
C HIS A 764 17.77 20.30 9.94
N GLU A 765 18.18 21.55 10.05
CA GLU A 765 19.11 22.14 9.09
C GLU A 765 20.56 21.75 9.42
N PRO A 766 21.39 21.45 8.42
CA PRO A 766 22.81 21.18 8.63
C PRO A 766 23.51 22.47 9.06
N LEU A 767 24.55 22.33 9.88
CA LEU A 767 25.40 23.44 10.32
C LEU A 767 26.01 24.22 9.13
N SER A 768 26.17 23.58 7.98
CA SER A 768 26.64 24.21 6.73
C SER A 768 25.79 25.40 6.27
N LYS A 769 24.51 25.47 6.65
CA LYS A 769 23.61 26.59 6.32
C LYS A 769 23.73 27.79 7.25
N LEU A 770 24.39 27.64 8.40
CA LEU A 770 24.62 28.75 9.31
C LEU A 770 25.71 29.68 8.76
N GLU A 771 25.57 30.97 9.06
CA GLU A 771 26.54 31.98 8.63
C GLU A 771 27.94 31.65 9.18
N ARG A 772 28.96 31.79 8.32
CA ARG A 772 30.35 31.51 8.68
C ARG A 772 30.91 32.68 9.49
N ALA A 773 31.10 32.49 10.78
CA ALA A 773 31.68 33.48 11.69
C ALA A 773 32.90 32.89 12.38
N ILE A 774 34.10 33.26 11.92
CA ILE A 774 35.36 32.81 12.51
C ILE A 774 36.24 34.02 12.80
N VAL A 775 36.80 34.04 14.01
CA VAL A 775 37.93 34.89 14.37
C VAL A 775 39.12 33.98 14.68
N THR A 776 40.21 34.14 13.93
CA THR A 776 41.46 33.41 14.11
C THR A 776 42.58 34.35 14.56
N CYS A 777 43.49 33.85 15.38
CA CYS A 777 44.69 34.55 15.84
C CYS A 777 45.91 33.60 15.76
N GLU A 778 47.09 34.15 15.45
CA GLU A 778 48.33 33.38 15.48
C GLU A 778 48.74 33.04 16.91
N ILE A 779 49.46 31.93 17.08
CA ILE A 779 49.90 31.38 18.38
C ILE A 779 50.58 32.41 19.30
N ASN A 780 51.35 33.34 18.74
CA ASN A 780 52.14 34.33 19.47
C ASN A 780 51.41 35.66 19.75
N THR A 781 50.16 35.80 19.28
CA THR A 781 49.33 36.99 19.55
C THR A 781 49.16 37.17 21.05
N THR A 782 49.25 38.40 21.58
CA THR A 782 49.12 38.60 23.04
C THR A 782 47.68 38.43 23.50
N ILE A 783 47.48 38.03 24.77
CA ILE A 783 46.14 37.92 25.38
C ILE A 783 45.35 39.23 25.25
N HIS A 784 46.01 40.38 25.43
CA HIS A 784 45.39 41.69 25.20
C HIS A 784 44.91 41.88 23.75
N GLN A 785 45.72 41.51 22.76
CA GLN A 785 45.34 41.62 21.35
C GLN A 785 44.18 40.70 21.00
N VAL A 786 44.18 39.45 21.47
CA VAL A 786 43.08 38.49 21.24
C VAL A 786 41.77 38.98 21.85
N SER A 787 41.78 39.39 23.12
CA SER A 787 40.60 39.93 23.80
C SER A 787 40.06 41.24 23.18
N SER A 788 40.96 42.12 22.72
CA SER A 788 40.59 43.32 21.96
C SER A 788 39.96 42.97 20.61
N LEU A 789 40.49 41.96 19.91
CA LEU A 789 39.95 41.49 18.65
C LEU A 789 38.56 40.86 18.81
N MET A 790 38.39 39.99 19.81
CA MET A 790 37.09 39.41 20.21
C MET A 790 36.06 40.51 20.48
N SER A 791 36.45 41.54 21.26
CA SER A 791 35.59 42.68 21.57
C SER A 791 35.22 43.50 20.32
N LYS A 792 36.20 43.80 19.46
CA LYS A 792 35.99 44.60 18.24
C LYS A 792 35.08 43.89 17.23
N LYS A 793 35.16 42.56 17.16
CA LYS A 793 34.36 41.71 16.26
C LYS A 793 33.04 41.24 16.89
N ASN A 794 32.77 41.63 18.14
CA ASN A 794 31.60 41.21 18.91
C ASN A 794 31.45 39.67 18.99
N MET A 795 32.57 38.97 19.20
CA MET A 795 32.64 37.52 19.31
C MET A 795 33.07 37.09 20.72
N SER A 796 32.49 35.99 21.20
CA SER A 796 32.74 35.43 22.53
C SER A 796 33.87 34.39 22.58
N ALA A 797 34.46 34.08 21.42
CA ALA A 797 35.60 33.19 21.29
C ALA A 797 36.47 33.50 20.06
N ALA A 798 37.73 33.05 20.09
CA ALA A 798 38.69 33.11 18.99
C ALA A 798 39.48 31.80 18.87
N LEU A 799 39.71 31.35 17.64
CA LEU A 799 40.55 30.19 17.32
C LEU A 799 42.03 30.60 17.28
N ILE A 800 42.90 29.73 17.80
CA ILE A 800 44.35 29.93 17.77
C ILE A 800 44.95 29.00 16.71
N THR A 801 45.67 29.57 15.76
CA THR A 801 46.27 28.84 14.63
C THR A 801 47.80 28.82 14.71
N ALA A 802 48.39 27.74 14.23
CA ALA A 802 49.82 27.64 13.94
C ALA A 802 50.20 28.45 12.69
N ASP A 803 51.50 28.70 12.51
CA ASP A 803 52.04 29.44 11.35
C ASP A 803 51.76 28.74 10.00
N ASN A 804 51.45 27.44 10.03
CA ASN A 804 51.07 26.63 8.87
C ASN A 804 49.56 26.64 8.55
N GLY A 805 48.74 27.33 9.35
CA GLY A 805 47.28 27.44 9.19
C GLY A 805 46.46 26.43 10.00
N ASP A 806 47.09 25.47 10.71
CA ASP A 806 46.37 24.47 11.50
C ASP A 806 45.75 25.09 12.76
N THR A 807 44.51 24.70 13.08
CA THR A 807 43.83 25.15 14.30
C THR A 807 44.33 24.35 15.51
N LEU A 808 44.96 25.02 16.47
CA LEU A 808 45.58 24.41 17.65
C LEU A 808 44.66 24.41 18.89
N GLY A 809 43.77 25.39 19.01
CA GLY A 809 42.92 25.55 20.18
C GLY A 809 41.97 26.75 20.09
N ILE A 810 41.27 27.02 21.19
CA ILE A 810 40.28 28.11 21.30
C ILE A 810 40.50 28.93 22.58
N ILE A 811 40.23 30.23 22.53
CA ILE A 811 40.11 31.09 23.70
C ILE A 811 38.69 31.63 23.76
N THR A 812 38.03 31.44 24.90
CA THR A 812 36.68 31.90 25.18
C THR A 812 36.66 32.95 26.31
N ASP A 813 35.54 33.65 26.48
CA ASP A 813 35.31 34.51 27.66
C ASP A 813 35.45 33.77 29.00
N HIS A 814 35.22 32.45 29.02
CA HIS A 814 35.45 31.63 30.19
C HIS A 814 36.96 31.47 30.47
N ASP A 815 37.75 31.13 29.46
CA ASP A 815 39.21 30.98 29.60
C ASP A 815 39.87 32.29 30.05
N LEU A 816 39.44 33.42 29.50
CA LEU A 816 39.94 34.73 29.90
C LEU A 816 39.61 35.03 31.38
N ARG A 817 38.37 34.80 31.82
CA ARG A 817 37.98 35.06 33.22
C ARG A 817 38.67 34.09 34.19
N GLU A 818 38.68 32.82 33.86
CA GLU A 818 39.22 31.77 34.74
C GLU A 818 40.74 31.79 34.78
N ARG A 819 41.43 31.86 33.63
CA ARG A 819 42.88 31.67 33.58
C ARG A 819 43.65 32.98 33.59
N VAL A 820 43.09 34.06 33.04
CA VAL A 820 43.77 35.37 33.00
C VAL A 820 43.40 36.21 34.22
N ILE A 821 42.11 36.47 34.43
CA ILE A 821 41.64 37.39 35.48
C ILE A 821 41.79 36.78 36.87
N SER A 822 41.31 35.54 37.09
CA SER A 822 41.36 34.93 38.42
C SER A 822 42.79 34.71 38.93
N GLN A 823 43.72 34.40 38.02
CA GLN A 823 45.12 34.12 38.33
C GLN A 823 46.04 35.36 38.21
N LYS A 824 45.49 36.53 37.85
CA LYS A 824 46.24 37.79 37.64
C LYS A 824 47.41 37.64 36.65
N LEU A 825 47.15 36.95 35.55
CA LEU A 825 48.16 36.69 34.51
C LEU A 825 48.46 37.98 33.70
N ASP A 826 49.72 38.19 33.31
CA ASP A 826 50.13 39.34 32.48
C ASP A 826 49.49 39.27 31.08
N PHE A 827 48.82 40.34 30.67
CA PHE A 827 48.11 40.44 29.39
C PHE A 827 49.04 40.46 28.16
N ASN A 828 50.34 40.69 28.36
CA ASN A 828 51.34 40.63 27.28
C ASN A 828 51.83 39.21 26.98
N LYS A 829 51.43 38.21 27.77
CA LYS A 829 51.76 36.81 27.47
C LYS A 829 51.08 36.34 26.17
N PRO A 830 51.68 35.37 25.46
CA PRO A 830 51.08 34.77 24.27
C PRO A 830 49.74 34.06 24.55
N ALA A 831 48.82 34.13 23.60
CA ALA A 831 47.48 33.54 23.64
C ALA A 831 47.50 32.02 23.89
N TYR A 832 48.46 31.30 23.31
CA TYR A 832 48.56 29.84 23.50
C TYR A 832 48.72 29.41 24.97
N SER A 833 49.20 30.31 25.84
CA SER A 833 49.39 30.00 27.26
C SER A 833 48.09 29.86 28.04
N VAL A 834 46.96 30.33 27.48
CA VAL A 834 45.65 30.31 28.14
C VAL A 834 44.55 29.63 27.31
N MET A 835 44.86 29.18 26.10
CA MET A 835 43.90 28.50 25.22
C MET A 835 43.47 27.13 25.76
N THR A 836 42.28 26.70 25.38
CA THR A 836 41.78 25.34 25.57
C THR A 836 42.10 24.50 24.33
N SER A 837 42.73 23.35 24.55
CA SER A 837 43.15 22.40 23.51
C SER A 837 43.09 20.96 24.07
N PRO A 838 42.67 19.95 23.27
CA PRO A 838 42.19 20.08 21.90
C PRO A 838 40.83 20.78 21.82
N ILE A 839 40.55 21.42 20.68
CA ILE A 839 39.25 22.04 20.43
C ILE A 839 38.18 20.95 20.23
N VAL A 840 36.98 21.19 20.76
CA VAL A 840 35.84 20.30 20.49
C VAL A 840 35.22 20.70 19.17
N SER A 841 35.17 19.77 18.22
CA SER A 841 34.66 20.00 16.87
C SER A 841 33.48 19.11 16.49
N ILE A 842 32.77 19.43 15.41
CA ILE A 842 31.66 18.68 14.82
C ILE A 842 31.68 18.84 13.30
N ASN A 843 31.25 17.83 12.53
CA ASN A 843 31.24 17.91 11.07
C ASN A 843 30.15 18.88 10.56
N GLU A 844 30.37 19.58 9.44
CA GLU A 844 29.46 20.57 8.86
C GLU A 844 28.12 20.01 8.38
N SER A 845 28.05 18.70 8.10
CA SER A 845 26.82 18.00 7.76
C SER A 845 25.96 17.66 8.98
N ALA A 846 26.49 17.85 10.20
CA ALA A 846 25.74 17.59 11.43
C ALA A 846 24.57 18.57 11.57
N MET A 847 23.50 18.11 12.19
CA MET A 847 22.31 18.91 12.39
C MET A 847 22.48 19.88 13.55
N ILE A 848 21.75 20.99 13.53
CA ILE A 848 21.80 22.01 14.60
C ILE A 848 21.51 21.41 15.98
N TYR A 849 20.56 20.47 16.10
CA TYR A 849 20.29 19.80 17.38
C TYR A 849 21.48 18.94 17.87
N GLU A 850 22.23 18.32 16.97
CA GLU A 850 23.39 17.48 17.29
C GLU A 850 24.54 18.33 17.83
N ALA A 851 24.72 19.54 17.28
CA ALA A 851 25.67 20.52 17.81
C ALA A 851 25.30 20.95 19.23
N MET A 852 24.02 21.19 19.50
CA MET A 852 23.55 21.58 20.84
C MET A 852 23.76 20.47 21.87
N ILE A 853 23.45 19.22 21.50
CA ILE A 853 23.70 18.06 22.36
C ILE A 853 25.20 17.93 22.65
N LYS A 854 26.04 18.02 21.62
CA LYS A 854 27.50 17.90 21.77
C LYS A 854 28.12 19.01 22.62
N MET A 855 27.57 20.23 22.55
CA MET A 855 27.95 21.34 23.45
C MET A 855 27.66 21.00 24.92
N GLU A 856 26.48 20.45 25.19
CA GLU A 856 26.06 20.08 26.54
C GLU A 856 26.86 18.88 27.09
N GLU A 857 27.01 17.81 26.30
CA GLU A 857 27.81 16.63 26.65
C GLU A 857 29.26 16.98 27.02
N LYS A 858 29.86 17.94 26.30
CA LYS A 858 31.24 18.35 26.52
C LYS A 858 31.37 19.53 27.49
N GLY A 859 30.26 20.08 27.98
CA GLY A 859 30.24 21.25 28.86
C GLY A 859 30.84 22.51 28.21
N VAL A 860 30.83 22.60 26.88
CA VAL A 860 31.39 23.72 26.11
C VAL A 860 30.28 24.57 25.52
N ARG A 861 30.53 25.87 25.35
CA ARG A 861 29.56 26.81 24.75
C ARG A 861 29.84 27.08 23.27
N HIS A 862 30.96 26.59 22.76
CA HIS A 862 31.46 26.82 21.43
C HIS A 862 31.91 25.49 20.82
N LEU A 863 31.58 25.28 19.55
CA LEU A 863 32.04 24.14 18.77
C LEU A 863 32.68 24.62 17.47
N ALA A 864 33.85 24.06 17.17
CA ALA A 864 34.41 24.17 15.83
C ALA A 864 33.62 23.30 14.86
N VAL A 865 33.36 23.81 13.67
CA VAL A 865 32.71 23.04 12.60
C VAL A 865 33.77 22.67 11.58
N GLU A 866 33.94 21.39 11.33
CA GLU A 866 34.92 20.82 10.40
C GLU A 866 34.24 20.37 9.10
N ASP A 867 34.92 20.57 7.97
CA ASP A 867 34.52 19.95 6.71
C ASP A 867 34.94 18.47 6.64
N ASP A 868 34.58 17.78 5.56
CA ASP A 868 34.94 16.37 5.33
C ASP A 868 36.45 16.13 5.21
N SER A 869 37.25 17.19 5.01
CA SER A 869 38.72 17.12 4.99
C SER A 869 39.35 17.28 6.38
N GLY A 870 38.53 17.57 7.40
CA GLY A 870 38.97 17.81 8.78
C GLY A 870 39.45 19.24 9.04
N GLN A 871 39.22 20.18 8.11
CA GLN A 871 39.57 21.59 8.29
C GLN A 871 38.43 22.33 8.99
N VAL A 872 38.75 23.18 9.98
CA VAL A 872 37.76 24.00 10.68
C VAL A 872 37.28 25.13 9.77
N VAL A 873 36.01 25.07 9.36
CA VAL A 873 35.35 25.99 8.43
C VAL A 873 34.34 26.94 9.09
N ASN A 874 33.95 26.69 10.34
CA ASN A 874 33.08 27.60 11.10
C ASN A 874 33.30 27.47 12.63
N LEU A 875 32.80 28.45 13.39
CA LEU A 875 32.71 28.39 14.86
C LEU A 875 31.29 28.76 15.29
N VAL A 876 30.57 27.83 15.91
CA VAL A 876 29.19 28.04 16.36
C VAL A 876 29.14 28.17 17.87
N ASP A 877 28.32 29.10 18.36
CA ASP A 877 28.10 29.32 19.79
C ASP A 877 26.67 28.96 20.23
N SER A 878 26.52 28.59 21.50
CA SER A 878 25.23 28.13 22.03
C SER A 878 24.13 29.20 22.00
N LYS A 879 24.47 30.50 22.00
CA LYS A 879 23.51 31.60 21.91
C LYS A 879 23.01 31.78 20.47
N MET A 880 23.86 31.56 19.47
CA MET A 880 23.50 31.51 18.05
C MET A 880 22.53 30.35 17.78
N LEU A 881 22.81 29.17 18.34
CA LEU A 881 21.92 28.01 18.20
C LEU A 881 20.61 28.15 19.01
N ALA A 882 20.62 28.95 20.09
CA ALA A 882 19.47 29.17 20.97
C ALA A 882 18.54 30.33 20.57
N GLN A 883 18.65 30.88 19.34
CA GLN A 883 17.85 32.05 18.91
C GLN A 883 16.33 31.80 18.75
N PHE A 884 15.85 30.57 18.93
CA PHE A 884 14.42 30.23 18.86
C PHE A 884 13.86 29.84 20.23
N PRO A 885 13.09 30.74 20.89
CA PRO A 885 12.56 30.44 22.21
C PRO A 885 11.35 29.49 22.14
N ARG A 886 11.47 28.34 22.82
CA ARG A 886 10.43 27.44 23.36
C ARG A 886 9.96 26.26 22.49
N TYR A 887 10.64 25.10 22.57
CA TYR A 887 10.11 23.81 22.08
C TYR A 887 10.32 22.64 23.04
N GLY A 888 9.34 21.72 23.00
CA GLY A 888 9.12 20.64 23.96
C GLY A 888 10.15 19.50 23.96
N ALA A 889 10.90 19.25 22.89
CA ALA A 889 11.91 18.17 22.88
C ALA A 889 13.11 18.48 23.79
N TYR A 890 13.74 19.65 23.59
CA TYR A 890 14.85 20.15 24.41
C TYR A 890 14.39 20.54 25.83
N ILE A 891 13.19 21.14 25.96
CA ILE A 891 12.64 21.42 27.29
C ILE A 891 12.38 20.11 28.05
N LEU A 892 11.87 19.05 27.40
CA LEU A 892 11.64 17.77 28.09
C LEU A 892 12.95 17.13 28.55
N THR A 893 13.99 17.10 27.74
CA THR A 893 15.30 16.55 28.17
C THR A 893 15.91 17.40 29.28
N GLN A 894 15.78 18.73 29.23
CA GLN A 894 16.22 19.61 30.32
C GLN A 894 15.39 19.49 31.61
N GLU A 895 14.08 19.31 31.50
CA GLU A 895 13.20 19.06 32.65
C GLU A 895 13.54 17.70 33.28
N ILE A 896 13.73 16.67 32.46
CA ILE A 896 14.17 15.34 32.91
C ILE A 896 15.47 15.46 33.70
N ALA A 897 16.48 16.17 33.19
CA ALA A 897 17.75 16.35 33.87
C ALA A 897 17.64 17.10 35.22
N LYS A 898 16.61 17.93 35.41
CA LYS A 898 16.40 18.74 36.63
C LYS A 898 15.51 18.06 37.68
N ASN A 899 14.73 17.04 37.31
CA ASN A 899 13.82 16.38 38.23
C ASN A 899 14.57 15.72 39.39
N THR A 900 14.05 15.83 40.61
CA THR A 900 14.70 15.30 41.81
C THR A 900 14.06 14.00 42.30
N THR A 901 12.94 13.58 41.71
CA THR A 901 12.21 12.37 42.09
C THR A 901 11.78 11.55 40.86
N ILE A 902 11.50 10.26 41.08
CA ILE A 902 11.04 9.34 40.02
C ILE A 902 9.60 9.70 39.59
N GLU A 903 8.78 10.20 40.51
CA GLU A 903 7.41 10.64 40.25
C GLU A 903 7.37 11.87 39.32
N GLU A 904 8.24 12.85 39.55
CA GLU A 904 8.41 14.00 38.66
C GLU A 904 8.88 13.57 37.26
N LEU A 905 9.82 12.62 37.21
CA LEU A 905 10.28 12.01 35.96
C LEU A 905 9.13 11.31 35.22
N ALA A 906 8.29 10.53 35.91
CA ALA A 906 7.15 9.86 35.30
C ALA A 906 6.16 10.88 34.70
N SER A 907 5.85 11.96 35.44
CA SER A 907 4.96 13.02 34.96
C SER A 907 5.50 13.75 33.72
N THR A 908 6.82 13.91 33.64
CA THR A 908 7.51 14.53 32.51
C THR A 908 7.53 13.57 31.31
N ASN A 909 7.78 12.29 31.55
CA ASN A 909 7.85 11.26 30.50
C ASN A 909 6.49 11.04 29.81
N LEU A 910 5.36 11.25 30.48
CA LEU A 910 4.03 11.20 29.85
C LEU A 910 3.87 12.20 28.70
N ARG A 911 4.58 13.32 28.73
CA ARG A 911 4.53 14.35 27.68
C ARG A 911 5.25 13.95 26.39
N LYS A 912 6.07 12.87 26.40
CA LYS A 912 6.76 12.36 25.21
C LYS A 912 5.81 12.00 24.07
N GLN A 913 4.63 11.44 24.41
CA GLN A 913 3.62 11.02 23.44
C GLN A 913 3.15 12.20 22.59
N LYS A 914 2.84 13.33 23.24
CA LYS A 914 2.38 14.56 22.58
C LYS A 914 3.46 15.12 21.65
N VAL A 915 4.72 15.14 22.10
CA VAL A 915 5.82 15.68 21.28
C VAL A 915 6.10 14.79 20.07
N VAL A 916 6.13 13.47 20.25
CA VAL A 916 6.33 12.50 19.15
C VAL A 916 5.18 12.54 18.15
N LYS A 917 3.93 12.66 18.62
CA LYS A 917 2.76 12.79 17.75
C LYS A 917 2.88 14.02 16.85
N VAL A 918 3.17 15.20 17.43
CA VAL A 918 3.32 16.42 16.62
C VAL A 918 4.50 16.32 15.65
N LEU A 919 5.60 15.70 16.05
CA LEU A 919 6.76 15.52 15.19
C LEU A 919 6.45 14.61 13.98
N LEU A 920 5.68 13.55 14.18
CA LEU A 920 5.27 12.64 13.10
C LEU A 920 4.24 13.27 12.16
N GLU A 921 3.29 14.04 12.70
CA GLU A 921 2.29 14.77 11.90
C GLU A 921 2.94 15.89 11.06
N SER A 922 4.02 16.50 11.55
CA SER A 922 4.69 17.63 10.88
C SER A 922 5.76 17.21 9.87
N SER A 923 6.60 16.20 10.19
CA SER A 923 7.77 15.87 9.37
C SER A 923 7.60 14.64 8.47
N HIS A 924 6.63 13.76 8.78
CA HIS A 924 6.49 12.42 8.18
C HIS A 924 7.77 11.55 8.25
N ASN A 925 8.84 11.99 8.93
CA ASN A 925 10.11 11.31 9.06
C ASN A 925 10.17 10.60 10.42
N VAL A 926 10.03 9.27 10.39
CA VAL A 926 10.03 8.45 11.60
C VAL A 926 11.39 8.38 12.28
N SER A 927 12.48 8.52 11.51
CA SER A 927 13.85 8.47 12.02
C SER A 927 14.14 9.63 12.99
N HIS A 928 13.51 10.79 12.77
CA HIS A 928 13.57 11.90 13.73
C HIS A 928 12.81 11.60 15.02
N ALA A 929 11.65 10.94 14.92
CA ALA A 929 10.85 10.55 16.08
C ALA A 929 11.55 9.51 16.96
N THR A 930 12.19 8.50 16.36
CA THR A 930 12.94 7.48 17.12
C THR A 930 14.22 8.03 17.74
N ARG A 931 14.90 9.00 17.08
CA ARG A 931 16.05 9.71 17.67
C ARG A 931 15.65 10.56 18.87
N LEU A 932 14.56 11.30 18.77
CA LEU A 932 14.02 12.06 19.90
C LEU A 932 13.66 11.13 21.07
N LEU A 933 12.96 10.03 20.79
CA LEU A 933 12.64 9.04 21.81
C LEU A 933 13.89 8.47 22.46
N SER A 934 14.93 8.14 21.68
CA SER A 934 16.22 7.69 22.20
C SER A 934 16.83 8.70 23.17
N SER A 935 16.83 9.98 22.81
CA SER A 935 17.35 11.05 23.68
C SER A 935 16.54 11.17 24.98
N ILE A 936 15.21 11.12 24.92
CA ILE A 936 14.35 11.14 26.11
C ILE A 936 14.62 9.92 27.01
N TYR A 937 14.76 8.73 26.41
CA TYR A 937 15.05 7.50 27.15
C TYR A 937 16.43 7.50 27.79
N ASP A 938 17.46 7.95 27.07
CA ASP A 938 18.82 8.06 27.59
C ASP A 938 18.89 9.07 28.73
N SER A 939 18.39 10.30 28.54
CA SER A 939 18.36 11.32 29.60
C SER A 939 17.57 10.86 30.83
N SER A 940 16.46 10.14 30.63
CA SER A 940 15.70 9.57 31.76
C SER A 940 16.49 8.49 32.49
N THR A 941 17.16 7.62 31.75
CA THR A 941 18.00 6.55 32.30
C THR A 941 19.17 7.12 33.08
N GLU A 942 19.89 8.09 32.51
CA GLU A 942 20.99 8.80 33.16
C GLU A 942 20.54 9.47 34.45
N ARG A 943 19.39 10.16 34.43
CA ARG A 943 18.88 10.82 35.64
C ARG A 943 18.48 9.82 36.72
N ILE A 944 17.82 8.72 36.35
CA ILE A 944 17.48 7.66 37.30
C ILE A 944 18.75 7.07 37.91
N ILE A 945 19.79 6.80 37.11
CA ILE A 945 21.07 6.31 37.63
C ILE A 945 21.68 7.30 38.62
N GLN A 946 21.67 8.60 38.32
CA GLN A 946 22.16 9.64 39.25
C GLN A 946 21.37 9.65 40.56
N LEU A 947 20.03 9.64 40.51
CA LEU A 947 19.16 9.62 41.70
C LEU A 947 19.40 8.36 42.55
N VAL A 948 19.60 7.21 41.91
CA VAL A 948 19.89 5.96 42.62
C VAL A 948 21.28 6.01 43.25
N ILE A 949 22.30 6.55 42.57
CA ILE A 949 23.65 6.73 43.14
C ILE A 949 23.62 7.70 44.33
N GLU A 950 22.82 8.77 44.26
CA GLU A 950 22.59 9.68 45.38
C GLU A 950 21.95 8.96 46.59
N GLU A 951 21.12 7.95 46.35
CA GLU A 951 20.46 7.13 47.39
C GLU A 951 21.40 6.07 48.00
N ILE A 952 22.07 5.25 47.18
CA ILE A 952 22.85 4.08 47.63
C ILE A 952 24.35 4.39 47.86
N GLY A 953 24.79 5.60 47.52
CA GLY A 953 26.18 6.03 47.64
C GLY A 953 27.01 5.86 46.36
N PRO A 954 28.23 6.42 46.29
CA PRO A 954 29.06 6.43 45.08
C PRO A 954 29.54 5.02 44.68
N PRO A 955 29.73 4.78 43.37
CA PRO A 955 30.14 3.45 42.88
C PRO A 955 31.56 3.09 43.34
N PRO A 956 31.81 1.81 43.70
CA PRO A 956 33.12 1.36 44.21
C PRO A 956 34.22 1.34 43.14
N THR A 957 33.84 1.34 41.86
CA THR A 957 34.76 1.38 40.72
C THR A 957 34.05 1.96 39.50
N ALA A 958 34.80 2.35 38.47
CA ALA A 958 34.20 2.84 37.23
C ALA A 958 33.40 1.74 36.53
N PHE A 959 32.23 2.12 36.01
CA PHE A 959 31.29 1.23 35.34
C PHE A 959 30.70 1.91 34.11
N ALA A 960 30.08 1.11 33.25
CA ALA A 960 29.32 1.54 32.10
C ALA A 960 27.95 0.86 32.14
N PHE A 961 26.90 1.66 32.08
CA PHE A 961 25.55 1.21 31.81
C PHE A 961 25.34 1.21 30.30
N ILE A 962 25.00 0.04 29.75
CA ILE A 962 24.80 -0.16 28.32
C ILE A 962 23.32 -0.39 28.00
N GLY A 963 22.85 0.26 26.95
CA GLY A 963 21.58 -0.05 26.29
C GLY A 963 21.82 -1.04 25.15
N MET A 964 20.90 -1.98 24.96
CA MET A 964 20.95 -3.02 23.94
C MET A 964 19.66 -3.00 23.12
N GLY A 965 19.53 -3.89 22.13
CA GLY A 965 18.30 -3.99 21.36
C GLY A 965 17.93 -2.68 20.65
N SER A 966 16.66 -2.28 20.70
CA SER A 966 16.18 -1.03 20.08
C SER A 966 16.84 0.22 20.65
N GLN A 967 17.07 0.29 21.98
CA GLN A 967 17.75 1.42 22.62
C GLN A 967 19.22 1.50 22.17
N GLY A 968 19.87 0.35 22.03
CA GLY A 968 21.25 0.26 21.55
C GLY A 968 21.42 0.66 20.07
N ARG A 969 20.40 0.42 19.24
CA ARG A 969 20.32 0.89 17.84
C ARG A 969 19.79 2.31 17.67
N GLN A 970 19.35 2.96 18.76
CA GLN A 970 18.68 4.27 18.74
C GLN A 970 17.38 4.27 17.91
N GLU A 971 16.64 3.16 17.98
CA GLU A 971 15.38 2.90 17.29
C GLU A 971 14.21 2.52 18.24
N PRO A 972 14.11 3.06 19.48
CA PRO A 972 12.98 2.76 20.35
C PRO A 972 11.69 3.43 19.84
N THR A 973 10.57 2.78 20.12
CA THR A 973 9.21 3.31 19.86
C THR A 973 8.54 3.74 21.16
N LEU A 974 7.30 4.24 21.13
CA LEU A 974 6.58 4.68 22.35
C LEU A 974 6.37 3.53 23.34
N VAL A 975 6.19 2.32 22.81
CA VAL A 975 6.18 1.06 23.55
C VAL A 975 7.51 0.35 23.31
N THR A 976 8.35 0.25 24.33
CA THR A 976 9.66 -0.44 24.25
C THR A 976 9.95 -1.16 25.56
N ASP A 977 10.68 -2.26 25.44
CA ASP A 977 11.15 -3.07 26.55
C ASP A 977 12.50 -2.54 27.07
N GLN A 978 12.82 -2.83 28.33
CA GLN A 978 14.11 -2.51 28.93
C GLN A 978 15.17 -3.55 28.56
N ASP A 979 16.02 -3.26 27.57
CA ASP A 979 17.18 -4.09 27.22
C ASP A 979 18.48 -3.40 27.67
N ASN A 980 18.99 -3.73 28.86
CA ASN A 980 20.16 -3.05 29.42
C ASN A 980 21.06 -3.96 30.28
N GLY A 981 22.29 -3.49 30.53
CA GLY A 981 23.30 -4.22 31.29
C GLY A 981 24.35 -3.29 31.91
N ILE A 982 25.14 -3.83 32.85
CA ILE A 982 26.23 -3.11 33.51
C ILE A 982 27.55 -3.85 33.28
N ILE A 983 28.56 -3.08 32.88
CA ILE A 983 29.97 -3.50 32.75
C ILE A 983 30.77 -2.71 33.77
N TYR A 984 31.62 -3.36 34.57
CA TYR A 984 32.49 -2.66 35.53
C TYR A 984 33.92 -3.24 35.53
N PHE A 985 34.88 -2.48 36.07
CA PHE A 985 36.25 -2.97 36.24
C PHE A 985 36.34 -4.00 37.37
N ASP A 986 37.10 -5.07 37.13
CA ASP A 986 37.27 -6.15 38.10
C ASP A 986 38.21 -5.71 39.24
N LYS A 987 37.62 -5.35 40.40
CA LYS A 987 38.33 -4.92 41.62
C LYS A 987 37.58 -5.38 42.88
N GLY A 988 37.70 -6.64 43.26
CA GLY A 988 37.07 -7.18 44.48
C GLY A 988 35.56 -7.48 44.32
N GLU A 989 34.85 -7.66 45.44
CA GLU A 989 33.41 -7.99 45.46
C GLU A 989 32.52 -6.75 45.20
N ASN A 990 32.49 -6.26 43.97
CA ASN A 990 31.67 -5.09 43.59
C ASN A 990 30.27 -5.45 43.05
N GLN A 991 30.02 -6.72 42.72
CA GLN A 991 28.77 -7.15 42.08
C GLN A 991 27.50 -6.81 42.91
N PRO A 992 27.48 -6.97 44.25
CA PRO A 992 26.29 -6.65 45.04
C PRO A 992 25.83 -5.19 44.89
N TYR A 993 26.76 -4.23 44.91
CA TYR A 993 26.46 -2.82 44.71
C TYR A 993 25.83 -2.57 43.32
N PHE A 994 26.44 -3.11 42.26
CA PHE A 994 25.94 -2.89 40.90
C PHE A 994 24.63 -3.64 40.61
N LEU A 995 24.37 -4.76 41.30
CA LEU A 995 23.09 -5.46 41.26
C LEU A 995 21.99 -4.64 41.91
N GLU A 996 22.26 -4.05 43.09
CA GLU A 996 21.33 -3.13 43.76
C GLU A 996 21.04 -1.90 42.90
N LEU A 997 22.09 -1.29 42.32
CA LEU A 997 21.97 -0.21 41.35
C LEU A 997 21.08 -0.62 40.16
N GLY A 998 21.38 -1.76 39.53
CA GLY A 998 20.61 -2.27 38.38
C GLY A 998 19.15 -2.57 38.72
N GLN A 999 18.87 -3.09 39.92
CA GLN A 999 17.52 -3.35 40.39
C GLN A 999 16.71 -2.06 40.57
N LYS A 1000 17.27 -1.07 41.26
CA LYS A 1000 16.62 0.23 41.48
C LYS A 1000 16.45 1.02 40.18
N VAL A 1001 17.43 0.98 39.27
CA VAL A 1001 17.32 1.60 37.94
C VAL A 1001 16.22 0.94 37.12
N SER A 1002 16.16 -0.39 37.09
CA SER A 1002 15.10 -1.11 36.36
C SER A 1002 13.69 -0.79 36.91
N GLN A 1003 13.58 -0.65 38.24
CA GLN A 1003 12.34 -0.22 38.91
C GLN A 1003 11.95 1.22 38.53
N GLY A 1004 12.91 2.15 38.54
CA GLY A 1004 12.68 3.54 38.14
C GLY A 1004 12.25 3.66 36.68
N LEU A 1005 12.89 2.91 35.77
CA LEU A 1005 12.54 2.86 34.35
C LEU A 1005 11.11 2.31 34.16
N ASN A 1006 10.71 1.30 34.93
CA ASN A 1006 9.35 0.78 34.90
C ASN A 1006 8.33 1.79 35.45
N ALA A 1007 8.66 2.52 36.51
CA ALA A 1007 7.81 3.55 37.09
C ALA A 1007 7.52 4.71 36.12
N ILE A 1008 8.47 5.05 35.24
CA ILE A 1008 8.27 6.07 34.20
C ILE A 1008 7.60 5.50 32.92
N GLY A 1009 7.18 4.23 32.92
CA GLY A 1009 6.45 3.60 31.80
C GLY A 1009 7.33 2.96 30.72
N ILE A 1010 8.48 2.39 31.09
CA ILE A 1010 9.31 1.54 30.23
C ILE A 1010 9.25 0.11 30.77
N ASN A 1011 8.62 -0.80 30.03
CA ASN A 1011 8.25 -2.10 30.57
C ASN A 1011 9.47 -3.00 30.82
N TYR A 1012 9.41 -3.82 31.87
CA TYR A 1012 10.40 -4.89 32.08
C TYR A 1012 10.48 -5.81 30.86
N CYS A 1013 11.70 -6.22 30.50
CA CYS A 1013 11.92 -7.17 29.41
C CYS A 1013 11.52 -8.58 29.84
N GLU A 1014 10.66 -9.24 29.05
CA GLU A 1014 10.21 -10.62 29.28
C GLU A 1014 11.38 -11.62 29.30
N GLY A 1015 12.41 -11.38 28.48
CA GLY A 1015 13.64 -12.18 28.41
C GLY A 1015 14.61 -11.94 29.58
N LYS A 1016 14.26 -11.09 30.55
CA LYS A 1016 15.10 -10.74 31.71
C LYS A 1016 16.48 -10.18 31.33
N VAL A 1017 16.57 -9.49 30.20
CA VAL A 1017 17.81 -8.83 29.70
C VAL A 1017 17.94 -7.44 30.29
N MET A 1018 18.14 -7.39 31.61
CA MET A 1018 18.20 -6.16 32.39
C MET A 1018 19.38 -6.18 33.35
N SER A 1019 19.89 -5.00 33.70
CA SER A 1019 20.95 -4.76 34.67
C SER A 1019 20.65 -5.30 36.07
N SER A 1020 19.37 -5.55 36.38
CA SER A 1020 18.92 -6.22 37.61
C SER A 1020 19.22 -7.73 37.65
N ASN A 1021 19.58 -8.33 36.51
CA ASN A 1021 19.93 -9.75 36.41
C ASN A 1021 21.46 -9.93 36.59
N PRO A 1022 21.91 -10.81 37.50
CA PRO A 1022 23.33 -11.12 37.69
C PRO A 1022 24.07 -11.55 36.43
N ALA A 1023 23.37 -12.15 35.45
CA ALA A 1023 23.96 -12.53 34.17
C ALA A 1023 24.42 -11.32 33.34
N TRP A 1024 23.80 -10.15 33.53
CA TRP A 1024 24.04 -8.92 32.74
C TRP A 1024 24.64 -7.78 33.57
N CYS A 1025 24.95 -8.05 34.84
CA CYS A 1025 25.66 -7.16 35.73
C CYS A 1025 26.96 -7.84 36.19
N LYS A 1026 28.04 -7.63 35.44
CA LYS A 1026 29.28 -8.41 35.58
C LYS A 1026 30.51 -7.63 35.12
N PRO A 1027 31.73 -8.03 35.53
CA PRO A 1027 32.94 -7.31 35.15
C PRO A 1027 33.26 -7.51 33.67
N LEU A 1028 34.08 -6.59 33.12
CA LEU A 1028 34.49 -6.60 31.71
C LEU A 1028 35.06 -7.95 31.24
N GLU A 1029 35.88 -8.61 32.05
CA GLU A 1029 36.49 -9.90 31.70
C GLU A 1029 35.47 -11.03 31.57
N SER A 1030 34.41 -11.01 32.38
CA SER A 1030 33.30 -11.97 32.25
C SER A 1030 32.51 -11.74 30.97
N TRP A 1031 32.25 -10.47 30.61
CA TRP A 1031 31.65 -10.13 29.31
C TRP A 1031 32.47 -10.63 28.13
N LYS A 1032 33.80 -10.42 28.14
CA LYS A 1032 34.69 -10.93 27.09
C LYS A 1032 34.66 -12.46 26.97
N LYS A 1033 34.63 -13.16 28.11
CA LYS A 1033 34.52 -14.63 28.16
C LYS A 1033 33.20 -15.11 27.55
N ASP A 1034 32.08 -14.46 27.90
CA ASP A 1034 30.78 -14.82 27.34
C ASP A 1034 30.72 -14.59 25.83
N PHE A 1035 31.16 -13.43 25.33
CA PHE A 1035 31.23 -13.21 23.88
C PHE A 1035 32.16 -14.20 23.18
N ASN A 1036 33.30 -14.55 23.76
CA ASN A 1036 34.16 -15.60 23.21
C ASN A 1036 33.42 -16.94 23.15
N ARG A 1037 32.77 -17.36 24.24
CA ARG A 1037 32.00 -18.61 24.29
C ARG A 1037 30.89 -18.62 23.24
N TRP A 1038 30.14 -17.52 23.13
CA TRP A 1038 29.06 -17.35 22.15
C TRP A 1038 29.55 -17.43 20.70
N ILE A 1039 30.78 -16.97 20.44
CA ILE A 1039 31.39 -16.99 19.10
C ILE A 1039 32.05 -18.34 18.80
N THR A 1040 32.69 -19.00 19.78
CA THR A 1040 33.48 -20.22 19.57
C THR A 1040 32.72 -21.53 19.77
N THR A 1041 31.73 -21.56 20.66
CA THR A 1041 30.98 -22.78 21.02
C THR A 1041 29.48 -22.52 20.88
N PRO A 1042 28.99 -22.33 19.65
CA PRO A 1042 27.62 -21.92 19.41
C PRO A 1042 26.63 -23.09 19.63
N GLU A 1043 26.03 -23.17 20.83
CA GLU A 1043 24.92 -24.09 21.12
C GLU A 1043 23.57 -23.52 20.63
N SER A 1044 22.70 -24.38 20.09
CA SER A 1044 21.51 -23.97 19.33
C SER A 1044 20.38 -23.33 20.15
N GLN A 1045 20.40 -23.43 21.48
CA GLN A 1045 19.31 -22.98 22.36
C GLN A 1045 19.64 -21.66 23.08
N GLU A 1046 20.90 -21.38 23.41
CA GLU A 1046 21.35 -20.08 23.95
C GLU A 1046 21.30 -18.95 22.88
N MET A 1047 21.38 -19.28 21.58
CA MET A 1047 21.44 -18.29 20.49
C MET A 1047 20.17 -17.47 20.23
N LEU A 1048 19.01 -17.85 20.78
CA LEU A 1048 17.77 -17.11 20.58
C LEU A 1048 17.84 -15.67 21.12
N ASP A 1049 18.63 -15.47 22.18
CA ASP A 1049 18.78 -14.19 22.88
C ASP A 1049 20.10 -13.46 22.58
N LEU A 1050 21.00 -14.03 21.77
CA LEU A 1050 22.34 -13.47 21.57
C LEU A 1050 22.41 -12.26 20.62
N SER A 1051 21.48 -12.16 19.69
CA SER A 1051 21.56 -11.16 18.61
C SER A 1051 21.44 -9.70 19.09
N ILE A 1052 20.71 -9.46 20.18
CA ILE A 1052 20.54 -8.13 20.79
C ILE A 1052 21.81 -7.63 21.48
N PHE A 1053 22.66 -8.54 21.97
CA PHE A 1053 23.91 -8.19 22.64
C PHE A 1053 24.94 -7.63 21.68
N PHE A 1054 24.79 -7.82 20.36
CA PHE A 1054 25.64 -7.19 19.35
C PHE A 1054 25.22 -5.75 19.01
N ASP A 1055 24.12 -5.26 19.59
CA ASP A 1055 23.64 -3.89 19.41
C ASP A 1055 23.93 -3.00 20.64
N PHE A 1056 24.89 -3.36 21.50
CA PHE A 1056 25.15 -2.61 22.72
C PHE A 1056 25.77 -1.23 22.47
N ARG A 1057 25.29 -0.21 23.19
CA ARG A 1057 25.80 1.18 23.18
C ARG A 1057 25.89 1.71 24.62
N LEU A 1058 26.87 2.58 24.88
CA LEU A 1058 26.98 3.32 26.13
C LEU A 1058 25.77 4.24 26.33
N VAL A 1059 25.16 4.20 27.51
CA VAL A 1059 24.15 5.18 27.95
C VAL A 1059 24.69 6.02 29.11
N TYR A 1060 25.39 5.42 30.08
CA TYR A 1060 25.98 6.16 31.20
C TYR A 1060 27.30 5.55 31.64
N GLY A 1061 28.25 6.37 32.09
CA GLY A 1061 29.52 5.93 32.68
C GLY A 1061 30.70 5.89 31.70
N GLU A 1062 31.62 4.95 31.92
CA GLU A 1062 32.95 4.96 31.29
C GLU A 1062 32.94 4.36 29.87
N SER A 1063 33.21 5.21 28.87
CA SER A 1063 33.27 4.84 27.45
C SER A 1063 34.34 3.80 27.12
N GLN A 1064 35.46 3.81 27.85
CA GLN A 1064 36.57 2.89 27.60
C GLN A 1064 36.18 1.42 27.79
N LEU A 1065 35.30 1.11 28.75
CA LEU A 1065 34.80 -0.25 29.00
C LEU A 1065 34.05 -0.79 27.78
N VAL A 1066 33.17 0.02 27.21
CA VAL A 1066 32.35 -0.33 26.04
C VAL A 1066 33.21 -0.47 24.79
N GLN A 1067 34.16 0.45 24.56
CA GLN A 1067 35.06 0.38 23.43
C GLN A 1067 35.98 -0.85 23.49
N THR A 1068 36.50 -1.16 24.68
CA THR A 1068 37.35 -2.35 24.89
C THR A 1068 36.57 -3.63 24.61
N LEU A 1069 35.33 -3.74 25.08
CA LEU A 1069 34.46 -4.88 24.78
C LEU A 1069 34.17 -4.97 23.28
N ARG A 1070 33.85 -3.85 22.62
CA ARG A 1070 33.55 -3.81 21.18
C ARG A 1070 34.73 -4.23 20.33
N ASN A 1071 35.94 -3.76 20.64
CA ASN A 1071 37.17 -4.18 19.97
C ASN A 1071 37.44 -5.67 20.16
N HIS A 1072 37.20 -6.19 21.37
CA HIS A 1072 37.32 -7.63 21.65
C HIS A 1072 36.34 -8.46 20.81
N VAL A 1073 35.06 -8.09 20.78
CA VAL A 1073 34.03 -8.76 19.97
C VAL A 1073 34.39 -8.73 18.48
N SER A 1074 34.79 -7.57 17.96
CA SER A 1074 35.24 -7.40 16.57
C SER A 1074 36.41 -8.31 16.22
N ALA A 1075 37.43 -8.38 17.08
CA ALA A 1075 38.58 -9.25 16.88
C ALA A 1075 38.20 -10.74 16.92
N SER A 1076 37.31 -11.14 17.84
CA SER A 1076 36.86 -12.53 17.98
C SER A 1076 36.01 -13.02 16.80
N LEU A 1077 35.37 -12.12 16.04
CA LEU A 1077 34.53 -12.45 14.89
C LEU A 1077 35.32 -12.67 13.58
N GLN A 1078 36.61 -12.30 13.52
CA GLN A 1078 37.43 -12.49 12.33
C GLN A 1078 37.59 -13.99 12.01
N ASP A 1079 37.37 -14.36 10.74
CA ASP A 1079 37.52 -15.71 10.20
C ASP A 1079 36.72 -16.81 10.93
N ARG A 1080 35.51 -16.49 11.41
CA ARG A 1080 34.58 -17.43 12.09
C ARG A 1080 33.36 -17.79 11.23
N SER A 1081 33.56 -18.60 10.20
CA SER A 1081 32.48 -19.07 9.30
C SER A 1081 31.32 -19.73 10.04
N ASP A 1082 31.62 -20.54 11.06
CA ASP A 1082 30.62 -21.36 11.78
C ASP A 1082 29.67 -20.49 12.60
N PHE A 1083 30.17 -19.42 13.21
CA PHE A 1083 29.36 -18.42 13.90
C PHE A 1083 28.37 -17.77 12.93
N PHE A 1084 28.85 -17.30 11.77
CA PHE A 1084 27.98 -16.63 10.79
C PHE A 1084 26.95 -17.59 10.18
N HIS A 1085 27.30 -18.87 10.00
CA HIS A 1085 26.35 -19.90 9.59
C HIS A 1085 25.22 -20.06 10.61
N LEU A 1086 25.54 -20.19 11.90
CA LEU A 1086 24.54 -20.37 12.95
C LEU A 1086 23.73 -19.10 13.21
N PHE A 1087 24.37 -17.92 13.14
CA PHE A 1087 23.69 -16.64 13.21
C PHE A 1087 22.72 -16.45 12.03
N ALA A 1088 23.11 -16.84 10.82
CA ALA A 1088 22.24 -16.82 9.65
C ALA A 1088 21.04 -17.76 9.83
N LYS A 1089 21.25 -18.98 10.36
CA LYS A 1089 20.17 -19.92 10.70
C LYS A 1089 19.20 -19.32 11.72
N GLN A 1090 19.72 -18.55 12.68
CA GLN A 1090 18.91 -17.84 13.67
C GLN A 1090 18.13 -16.67 13.06
N ALA A 1091 18.75 -15.87 12.21
CA ALA A 1091 18.10 -14.76 11.50
C ALA A 1091 16.89 -15.20 10.68
N GLN A 1092 16.85 -16.46 10.25
CA GLN A 1092 15.72 -17.07 9.52
C GLN A 1092 14.55 -17.56 10.38
N LYS A 1093 14.65 -17.50 11.72
CA LYS A 1093 13.52 -17.88 12.60
C LYS A 1093 12.33 -16.92 12.50
N TYR A 1094 12.59 -15.63 12.25
CA TYR A 1094 11.55 -14.63 11.99
C TYR A 1094 11.00 -14.84 10.57
N LYS A 1095 10.18 -15.86 10.40
CA LYS A 1095 9.52 -16.12 9.12
C LYS A 1095 8.40 -15.09 8.95
N PRO A 1096 8.27 -14.44 7.77
CA PRO A 1096 7.01 -13.80 7.45
C PRO A 1096 5.90 -14.85 7.61
N PRO A 1097 4.65 -14.48 7.94
CA PRO A 1097 3.53 -15.42 8.02
C PRO A 1097 3.39 -16.18 6.69
N SER A 1098 4.06 -17.33 6.61
CA SER A 1098 4.50 -17.94 5.34
C SER A 1098 3.58 -19.07 4.89
N ARG A 1099 2.34 -19.09 5.37
CA ARG A 1099 1.32 -20.04 4.90
C ARG A 1099 -0.04 -19.40 4.61
N GLY A 1100 -0.07 -18.09 4.36
CA GLY A 1100 -1.32 -17.40 4.01
C GLY A 1100 -1.19 -16.17 3.10
N PHE A 1101 0.02 -15.75 2.74
CA PHE A 1101 0.25 -14.54 1.91
C PHE A 1101 0.77 -14.82 0.50
N SER A 1102 1.55 -15.90 0.27
CA SER A 1102 2.07 -16.26 -1.06
C SER A 1102 1.17 -17.20 -1.88
N SER A 1103 0.27 -17.94 -1.23
CA SER A 1103 -0.74 -18.77 -1.92
C SER A 1103 -1.94 -17.97 -2.44
N GLY A 1104 -2.00 -16.66 -2.18
CA GLY A 1104 -3.10 -15.77 -2.61
C GLY A 1104 -2.88 -15.10 -3.96
N LEU A 1105 -1.82 -15.42 -4.70
CA LEU A 1105 -1.50 -14.76 -5.97
C LEU A 1105 -2.34 -15.24 -7.17
N LEU A 1106 -3.18 -16.26 -6.99
CA LEU A 1106 -4.19 -16.69 -7.97
C LEU A 1106 -5.47 -17.08 -7.22
N GLY A 1107 -6.36 -16.10 -7.01
CA GLY A 1107 -7.80 -16.30 -6.86
C GLY A 1107 -8.33 -17.19 -5.71
N MET A 1108 -9.10 -16.55 -4.82
CA MET A 1108 -10.16 -17.10 -3.95
C MET A 1108 -9.75 -17.94 -2.74
N GLY A 1109 -9.88 -17.32 -1.57
CA GLY A 1109 -9.99 -17.96 -0.27
C GLY A 1109 -10.57 -16.98 0.76
N SER A 1110 -11.88 -16.97 0.92
CA SER A 1110 -12.54 -16.62 2.18
C SER A 1110 -12.89 -17.94 2.86
N GLY A 1111 -12.74 -18.14 4.17
CA GLY A 1111 -12.77 -17.14 5.23
C GLY A 1111 -11.67 -17.27 6.28
N GLU A 1112 -11.87 -16.52 7.36
CA GLU A 1112 -10.91 -16.26 8.43
C GLU A 1112 -9.62 -15.58 7.98
N SER A 1113 -9.74 -14.38 7.40
CA SER A 1113 -8.61 -13.44 7.35
C SER A 1113 -8.99 -11.97 7.36
N SER A 1114 -10.24 -11.60 7.68
CA SER A 1114 -10.58 -10.20 7.98
C SER A 1114 -9.96 -9.72 9.31
N GLU A 1115 -9.44 -10.64 10.12
CA GLU A 1115 -8.82 -10.38 11.43
C GLU A 1115 -7.41 -10.99 11.55
N ARG A 1116 -6.60 -11.02 10.47
CA ARG A 1116 -5.18 -11.37 10.63
C ARG A 1116 -4.44 -10.19 11.24
N GLU A 1117 -4.17 -10.32 12.54
CA GLU A 1117 -3.25 -9.49 13.29
C GLU A 1117 -1.82 -9.74 12.81
N ILE A 1118 -1.13 -8.67 12.40
CA ILE A 1118 0.27 -8.70 12.01
C ILE A 1118 1.05 -7.92 13.06
N ASN A 1119 2.04 -8.56 13.67
CA ASN A 1119 2.96 -7.88 14.56
C ASN A 1119 4.04 -7.17 13.72
N LEU A 1120 4.06 -5.84 13.76
CA LEU A 1120 5.01 -5.01 13.02
C LEU A 1120 6.44 -5.11 13.56
N LYS A 1121 6.64 -5.51 14.83
CA LYS A 1121 7.97 -5.82 15.39
C LYS A 1121 8.54 -7.04 14.66
N ASP A 1122 7.77 -8.11 14.51
CA ASP A 1122 8.24 -9.32 13.83
C ASP A 1122 8.50 -9.09 12.34
N LEU A 1123 7.74 -8.17 11.72
CA LEU A 1123 7.94 -7.81 10.32
C LEU A 1123 9.23 -7.02 10.07
N ILE A 1124 9.66 -6.15 10.99
CA ILE A 1124 10.88 -5.34 10.82
C ILE A 1124 12.15 -6.13 11.19
N MET A 1125 12.05 -7.15 12.04
CA MET A 1125 13.18 -7.94 12.53
C MET A 1125 14.05 -8.58 11.44
N PRO A 1126 13.51 -9.14 10.33
CA PRO A 1126 14.32 -9.65 9.23
C PRO A 1126 15.25 -8.60 8.61
N ILE A 1127 14.80 -7.35 8.48
CA ILE A 1127 15.61 -6.26 7.93
C ILE A 1127 16.73 -5.90 8.92
N VAL A 1128 16.41 -5.77 10.20
CA VAL A 1128 17.37 -5.53 11.28
C VAL A 1128 18.43 -6.64 11.33
N ASN A 1129 18.01 -7.90 11.28
CA ASN A 1129 18.90 -9.05 11.31
C ASN A 1129 19.77 -9.15 10.06
N PHE A 1130 19.24 -8.82 8.88
CA PHE A 1130 20.03 -8.71 7.65
C PHE A 1130 21.13 -7.65 7.81
N ALA A 1131 20.76 -6.42 8.19
CA ALA A 1131 21.72 -5.34 8.39
C ALA A 1131 22.79 -5.72 9.44
N ARG A 1132 22.36 -6.31 10.57
CA ARG A 1132 23.25 -6.74 11.65
C ARG A 1132 24.21 -7.86 11.21
N LEU A 1133 23.71 -8.94 10.61
CA LEU A 1133 24.52 -10.08 10.18
C LEU A 1133 25.62 -9.66 9.22
N TYR A 1134 25.27 -8.89 8.19
CA TYR A 1134 26.25 -8.42 7.20
C TYR A 1134 27.22 -7.41 7.82
N SER A 1135 26.74 -6.51 8.68
CA SER A 1135 27.62 -5.56 9.36
C SER A 1135 28.66 -6.26 10.24
N LEU A 1136 28.27 -7.31 10.98
CA LEU A 1136 29.19 -8.12 11.76
C LEU A 1136 30.19 -8.87 10.87
N LYS A 1137 29.76 -9.46 9.75
CA LYS A 1137 30.64 -10.15 8.78
C LYS A 1137 31.72 -9.23 8.23
N TYR A 1138 31.36 -7.98 7.92
CA TYR A 1138 32.25 -7.01 7.29
C TYR A 1138 32.86 -6.02 8.30
N ASN A 1139 32.79 -6.32 9.59
CA ASN A 1139 33.38 -5.51 10.67
C ASN A 1139 32.95 -4.02 10.64
N ILE A 1140 31.65 -3.78 10.50
CA ILE A 1140 31.01 -2.46 10.59
C ILE A 1140 30.54 -2.28 12.03
N LEU A 1141 31.03 -1.22 12.69
CA LEU A 1141 30.85 -1.00 14.14
C LEU A 1141 29.57 -0.24 14.51
N GLN A 1142 28.88 0.33 13.51
CA GLN A 1142 27.60 1.02 13.68
C GLN A 1142 26.53 0.05 14.19
N THR A 1143 25.63 0.53 15.06
CA THR A 1143 24.51 -0.26 15.61
C THR A 1143 23.19 0.07 14.93
N ASN A 1144 22.96 1.33 14.54
CA ASN A 1144 21.74 1.76 13.86
C ASN A 1144 21.54 1.03 12.52
N THR A 1145 20.32 0.59 12.24
CA THR A 1145 19.96 -0.26 11.09
C THR A 1145 20.18 0.48 9.76
N ILE A 1146 19.75 1.73 9.65
CA ILE A 1146 19.90 2.53 8.43
C ILE A 1146 21.37 2.88 8.20
N GLU A 1147 22.11 3.25 9.25
CA GLU A 1147 23.55 3.51 9.16
C GLU A 1147 24.34 2.26 8.73
N ARG A 1148 23.96 1.09 9.25
CA ARG A 1148 24.52 -0.20 8.82
C ARG A 1148 24.28 -0.45 7.33
N LEU A 1149 23.05 -0.27 6.85
CA LEU A 1149 22.71 -0.44 5.44
C LEU A 1149 23.49 0.55 4.55
N ASN A 1150 23.61 1.81 4.98
CA ASN A 1150 24.40 2.83 4.28
C ASN A 1150 25.89 2.43 4.18
N MET A 1151 26.48 1.97 5.29
CA MET A 1151 27.87 1.50 5.31
C MET A 1151 28.08 0.26 4.43
N LEU A 1152 27.11 -0.66 4.38
CA LEU A 1152 27.16 -1.82 3.47
C LEU A 1152 27.11 -1.40 2.00
N ALA A 1153 26.30 -0.39 1.66
CA ALA A 1153 26.20 0.15 0.31
C ALA A 1153 27.48 0.89 -0.13
N ASN A 1154 28.01 1.76 0.75
CA ASN A 1154 29.24 2.51 0.48
C ASN A 1154 30.46 1.59 0.30
N ARG A 1155 30.45 0.40 0.91
CA ARG A 1155 31.47 -0.64 0.72
C ARG A 1155 31.19 -1.59 -0.45
N GLY A 1156 30.11 -1.37 -1.21
CA GLY A 1156 29.73 -2.18 -2.37
C GLY A 1156 29.23 -3.60 -2.05
N ILE A 1157 28.87 -3.89 -0.80
CA ILE A 1157 28.38 -5.21 -0.36
C ILE A 1157 26.92 -5.41 -0.79
N ILE A 1158 26.16 -4.32 -0.81
CA ILE A 1158 24.81 -4.26 -1.38
C ILE A 1158 24.76 -3.14 -2.43
N SER A 1159 23.86 -3.26 -3.40
CA SER A 1159 23.67 -2.23 -4.41
C SER A 1159 22.97 -0.98 -3.83
N GLY A 1160 23.17 0.19 -4.45
CA GLY A 1160 22.46 1.42 -4.07
C GLY A 1160 20.94 1.26 -4.10
N ASN A 1161 20.40 0.59 -5.13
CA ASN A 1161 18.97 0.30 -5.22
C ASN A 1161 18.49 -0.59 -4.05
N THR A 1162 19.27 -1.61 -3.67
CA THR A 1162 18.94 -2.46 -2.51
C THR A 1162 18.95 -1.66 -1.21
N TYR A 1163 19.86 -0.71 -1.06
CA TYR A 1163 19.89 0.20 0.08
C TYR A 1163 18.64 1.08 0.14
N GLU A 1164 18.27 1.72 -0.97
CA GLU A 1164 17.07 2.58 -1.03
C GLU A 1164 15.80 1.79 -0.73
N GLU A 1165 15.65 0.61 -1.33
CA GLU A 1165 14.49 -0.27 -1.15
C GLU A 1165 14.37 -0.74 0.31
N LEU A 1166 15.48 -1.16 0.93
CA LEU A 1166 15.49 -1.59 2.34
C LEU A 1166 15.26 -0.44 3.31
N SER A 1167 15.88 0.71 3.07
CA SER A 1167 15.74 1.89 3.93
C SER A 1167 14.30 2.41 3.90
N THR A 1168 13.74 2.57 2.70
CA THR A 1168 12.34 3.00 2.53
C THR A 1168 11.36 2.03 3.17
N THR A 1169 11.59 0.72 3.01
CA THR A 1169 10.74 -0.32 3.61
C THR A 1169 10.83 -0.30 5.14
N TYR A 1170 12.04 -0.20 5.68
CA TYR A 1170 12.28 -0.09 7.13
C TYR A 1170 11.57 1.13 7.72
N GLU A 1171 11.75 2.30 7.12
CA GLU A 1171 11.13 3.55 7.57
C GLU A 1171 9.60 3.49 7.47
N TYR A 1172 9.07 2.89 6.41
CA TYR A 1172 7.62 2.71 6.26
C TYR A 1172 7.03 1.82 7.37
N VAL A 1173 7.62 0.64 7.63
CA VAL A 1173 7.14 -0.27 8.68
C VAL A 1173 7.27 0.38 10.06
N MET A 1174 8.38 1.09 10.31
CA MET A 1174 8.58 1.82 11.56
C MET A 1174 7.54 2.94 11.72
N LEU A 1175 7.25 3.70 10.66
CA LEU A 1175 6.22 4.75 10.67
C LEU A 1175 4.85 4.17 11.02
N MET A 1176 4.45 3.06 10.40
CA MET A 1176 3.20 2.40 10.74
C MET A 1176 3.17 1.96 12.21
N ARG A 1177 4.28 1.44 12.71
CA ARG A 1177 4.41 0.96 14.09
C ARG A 1177 4.23 2.08 15.10
N VAL A 1178 4.88 3.22 14.91
CA VAL A 1178 4.71 4.37 15.82
C VAL A 1178 3.33 5.01 15.68
N LYS A 1179 2.79 5.12 14.46
CA LYS A 1179 1.42 5.64 14.23
C LYS A 1179 0.36 4.77 14.92
N ASN A 1180 0.47 3.44 14.82
CA ASN A 1180 -0.44 2.51 15.48
C ASN A 1180 -0.44 2.71 17.00
N GLN A 1181 0.75 2.81 17.60
CA GLN A 1181 0.91 3.05 19.03
C GLN A 1181 0.27 4.39 19.45
N ILE A 1182 0.45 5.46 18.66
CA ILE A 1182 -0.19 6.76 18.92
C ILE A 1182 -1.72 6.63 18.89
N LEU A 1183 -2.27 5.98 17.86
CA LEU A 1183 -3.72 5.81 17.72
C LEU A 1183 -4.31 5.02 18.90
N GLN A 1184 -3.65 3.94 19.32
CA GLN A 1184 -4.06 3.14 20.48
C GLN A 1184 -4.03 3.98 21.75
N ILE A 1185 -2.93 4.70 22.01
CA ILE A 1185 -2.77 5.58 23.18
C ILE A 1185 -3.86 6.67 23.20
N ASP A 1186 -4.09 7.36 22.08
CA ASP A 1186 -5.09 8.43 21.98
C ASP A 1186 -6.52 7.90 22.19
N SER A 1187 -6.78 6.66 21.80
CA SER A 1187 -8.06 5.97 22.05
C SER A 1187 -8.21 5.41 23.46
N GLY A 1188 -7.23 5.60 24.34
CA GLY A 1188 -7.21 5.05 25.70
C GLY A 1188 -6.95 3.54 25.77
N GLN A 1189 -6.51 2.92 24.68
CA GLN A 1189 -6.13 1.51 24.62
C GLN A 1189 -4.65 1.31 25.00
N GLN A 1190 -4.31 0.12 25.49
CA GLN A 1190 -2.91 -0.25 25.71
C GLN A 1190 -2.23 -0.42 24.36
N ALA A 1191 -1.18 0.37 24.10
CA ALA A 1191 -0.47 0.29 22.83
C ALA A 1191 0.37 -0.99 22.72
N ASP A 1192 0.36 -1.56 21.52
CA ASP A 1192 1.12 -2.74 21.14
C ASP A 1192 1.79 -2.54 19.76
N ASN A 1193 2.30 -3.62 19.16
CA ASN A 1193 2.92 -3.60 17.84
C ASN A 1193 2.03 -4.23 16.76
N SER A 1194 0.76 -4.50 17.08
CA SER A 1194 -0.11 -5.34 16.30
C SER A 1194 -1.11 -4.52 15.50
N VAL A 1195 -1.32 -4.93 14.25
CA VAL A 1195 -2.22 -4.26 13.34
C VAL A 1195 -3.11 -5.24 12.60
N GLN A 1196 -4.38 -4.88 12.41
CA GLN A 1196 -5.35 -5.73 11.72
C GLN A 1196 -5.29 -5.48 10.21
N PHE A 1197 -4.74 -6.45 9.46
CA PHE A 1197 -4.51 -6.31 8.02
C PHE A 1197 -5.78 -5.97 7.24
N GLY A 1198 -6.90 -6.62 7.57
CA GLY A 1198 -8.18 -6.44 6.87
C GLY A 1198 -8.90 -5.11 7.14
N LYS A 1199 -8.48 -4.35 8.16
CA LYS A 1199 -9.05 -3.02 8.49
C LYS A 1199 -8.24 -1.86 7.93
N MET A 1200 -7.12 -2.13 7.26
CA MET A 1200 -6.29 -1.12 6.63
C MET A 1200 -6.81 -0.72 5.25
N ALA A 1201 -6.56 0.51 4.83
CA ALA A 1201 -6.80 0.94 3.45
C ALA A 1201 -5.96 0.13 2.45
N ASP A 1202 -6.49 -0.08 1.24
CA ASP A 1202 -5.88 -0.95 0.20
C ASP A 1202 -4.44 -0.56 -0.17
N LEU A 1203 -4.12 0.74 -0.14
CA LEU A 1203 -2.76 1.23 -0.37
C LEU A 1203 -1.77 0.68 0.67
N HIS A 1204 -2.15 0.70 1.95
CA HIS A 1204 -1.31 0.19 3.03
C HIS A 1204 -1.17 -1.34 2.97
N GLN A 1205 -2.24 -2.04 2.60
CA GLN A 1205 -2.20 -3.48 2.37
C GLN A 1205 -1.24 -3.85 1.23
N THR A 1206 -1.25 -3.08 0.13
CA THR A 1206 -0.38 -3.30 -1.02
C THR A 1206 1.10 -3.12 -0.64
N ARG A 1207 1.46 -2.00 0.00
CA ARG A 1207 2.84 -1.77 0.48
C ARG A 1207 3.32 -2.84 1.47
N LEU A 1208 2.42 -3.35 2.32
CA LEU A 1208 2.77 -4.43 3.25
C LEU A 1208 3.05 -5.75 2.53
N ARG A 1209 2.33 -6.04 1.44
CA ARG A 1209 2.62 -7.22 0.59
C ARG A 1209 3.98 -7.09 -0.10
N GLU A 1210 4.32 -5.91 -0.59
CA GLU A 1210 5.66 -5.62 -1.16
C GLU A 1210 6.76 -5.82 -0.10
N THR A 1211 6.53 -5.33 1.12
CA THR A 1211 7.43 -5.53 2.26
C THR A 1211 7.65 -7.02 2.55
N LEU A 1212 6.58 -7.83 2.56
CA LEU A 1212 6.67 -9.28 2.77
C LEU A 1212 7.45 -9.99 1.64
N ALA A 1213 7.30 -9.54 0.40
CA ALA A 1213 8.06 -10.05 -0.74
C ALA A 1213 9.56 -9.73 -0.59
N LEU A 1214 9.90 -8.50 -0.21
CA LEU A 1214 11.28 -8.09 0.05
C LEU A 1214 11.93 -8.91 1.17
N ILE A 1215 11.21 -9.14 2.27
CA ILE A 1215 11.68 -10.00 3.37
C ILE A 1215 12.01 -11.41 2.87
N SER A 1216 11.18 -11.98 2.00
CA SER A 1216 11.44 -13.30 1.41
C SER A 1216 12.73 -13.30 0.57
N ILE A 1217 13.00 -12.24 -0.18
CA ILE A 1217 14.23 -12.06 -0.96
C ILE A 1217 15.45 -11.99 -0.02
N LEU A 1218 15.37 -11.22 1.06
CA LEU A 1218 16.45 -11.12 2.04
C LEU A 1218 16.77 -12.46 2.70
N GLN A 1219 15.75 -13.22 3.07
CA GLN A 1219 15.93 -14.56 3.67
C GLN A 1219 16.58 -15.55 2.70
N LYS A 1220 16.19 -15.51 1.42
CA LYS A 1220 16.85 -16.29 0.36
C LYS A 1220 18.32 -15.90 0.22
N ARG A 1221 18.61 -14.59 0.22
CA ARG A 1221 19.99 -14.09 0.15
C ARG A 1221 20.83 -14.53 1.35
N ILE A 1222 20.30 -14.44 2.58
CA ILE A 1222 20.97 -14.97 3.79
C ILE A 1222 21.23 -16.47 3.66
N SER A 1223 20.26 -17.24 3.13
CA SER A 1223 20.41 -18.69 2.91
C SER A 1223 21.53 -19.00 1.93
N PHE A 1224 21.58 -18.27 0.82
CA PHE A 1224 22.59 -18.44 -0.22
C PHE A 1224 23.99 -18.06 0.30
N ASP A 1225 24.15 -16.87 0.90
CA ASP A 1225 25.45 -16.32 1.27
C ASP A 1225 26.09 -16.98 2.52
N PHE A 1226 25.31 -17.68 3.36
CA PHE A 1226 25.80 -18.23 4.64
C PHE A 1226 25.41 -19.68 4.94
N LEU A 1227 24.33 -20.21 4.36
CA LEU A 1227 23.85 -21.58 4.64
C LEU A 1227 24.13 -22.57 3.51
N GLY A 1228 24.80 -22.14 2.43
CA GLY A 1228 25.21 -23.04 1.35
C GLY A 1228 24.08 -23.49 0.42
N GLY A 1229 23.01 -22.69 0.28
CA GLY A 1229 21.99 -22.79 -0.76
C GLY A 1229 21.53 -24.21 -1.17
N ILE A 1230 20.53 -24.76 -0.47
CA ILE A 1230 19.65 -25.80 -1.04
C ILE A 1230 18.41 -25.07 -1.60
N GLN A 1231 18.06 -25.42 -2.84
CA GLN A 1231 17.01 -24.84 -3.69
C GLN A 1231 15.66 -24.60 -3.00
#